data_AF-A0A1S3J1Z0-F1
#
_entry.id   AF-A0A1S3J1Z0-F1
#
_cell.length_a   1.000
_cell.length_b   1.000
_cell.length_c   1.000
_cell.angle_alpha   90.00
_cell.angle_beta   90.00
_cell.angle_gamma   90.00
#
_symmetry.space_group_name_H-M   'P 1'
#
loop_
_entity.id
_entity.type
_entity.pdbx_description
1 polymer ?
#
loop_
_entity_poly.entity_id
_entity_poly.type
_entity_poly.pdbx_seq_one_letter_code
_entity_poly.pdbx_strand_id
1 'polypeptide(L)'
;MRRRDRNQTNYTAMVYLSFLIKLFTGIVLVTDATSEEKSKSGANKTCGFTQDDFQKASFPADPDVQNRENVGFFETRSESGLVESFGNPEETIHGDDNEQNSDYFTKTSNASVDNYYVFHEGQIDCAVACPKGYFIGDITYGFQNQTQDDLHAHFVNLQDHLTCLYSGLCAETPCSALTHCLSYQACVFKLSNELCKNDTMPGTRKVLHMVVTCSRNDHLLDMVGDVKLSALQRLYLLQKQTFVSYIQAKALQYNDEHVEKVKVDYSWAVVKTFEVPEIDAFDGNCPIGEEKDGFVGECNQAPPEGAVAGRELWTKLARIPDRNHRQELKSVYCAYHYNRQGGCVPTVFASNETGQILFTSRILPIPGTRPDFSLDSQAQEVPHQGLVPVRLGFIIMVHKGTMAVLQMLQLILRPQHFYVIHVCRGAETVREEIKRFISKELKGYHNIRVLPYSRSFLSSWGSFEIVRAELECIEELLKMGVWDFVINLSGQDLPLRTMEDLALALAPYRGKNFIRVNFKLDYIKDAPSRSVWHNLGGHVYNVTTRKPGHFDLYSSATWFVLSRDFANFSINPDEGKVREKIFFIQTSMIPDETYFATIMEASRFKGTLVNFNLHFTPRFEGNDRNNLCRHSDDIDYCGMGPRVLHSADVGLLRLHSHRHFFARKFSANPQDDVREQIIKDLAHYNFSPPFKLGVPDTVVRKLAEHALTCLKENHSPHEKNWTLHRVTSWAILPRLDISDPCCEVPRLMGGLVDEFLYTIVFTVANTKMGVQEARASLSMRSRHSCFSLGVIRSMQLSTRLEHHYNPHLPRRDPPDSLSVALPSPTEPAGGHFLWLHLVLHTEQLMGTCAEMANITRQTSNQTYAIYWHTEELDQWDMFFIGTLLDPEGNAKCHREIRLRWTGELMKADVFKYVFMCGVLGPGKWTVNLRQQFIANPFTYSTSVHLADTADYNSDEVCRFWKVTDVAFLPV
;
A
#
# COMPACT_ATOMS: atom_id res chain seq x y z
N MET A 1 20.97 49.68 54.60
CA MET A 1 22.42 49.62 54.21
C MET A 1 22.62 48.48 53.22
N ARG A 2 23.69 48.50 52.40
CA ARG A 2 24.19 47.42 51.49
C ARG A 2 23.12 46.75 50.58
N ARG A 3 22.90 47.20 49.32
CA ARG A 3 23.71 47.05 48.07
C ARG A 3 23.72 45.60 47.53
N ARG A 4 23.65 45.28 46.23
CA ARG A 4 23.57 45.97 44.90
C ARG A 4 23.25 44.88 43.81
N ASP A 5 23.21 45.01 42.47
CA ASP A 5 22.81 45.91 41.35
C ASP A 5 23.10 45.01 40.08
N ARG A 6 22.45 45.00 38.90
CA ARG A 6 21.32 45.76 38.31
C ARG A 6 20.77 45.04 37.03
N ASN A 7 19.72 45.61 36.43
CA ASN A 7 19.00 45.20 35.21
C ASN A 7 19.87 45.01 33.94
N GLN A 8 19.39 44.21 32.97
CA GLN A 8 19.07 44.72 31.62
C GLN A 8 18.07 43.84 30.83
N THR A 9 17.69 44.25 29.62
CA THR A 9 16.43 43.88 28.91
C THR A 9 16.63 43.40 27.46
N ASN A 10 15.66 42.61 26.96
CA ASN A 10 15.29 42.40 25.54
C ASN A 10 16.35 41.85 24.57
N TYR A 11 16.12 40.67 23.98
CA TYR A 11 16.32 40.37 22.53
C TYR A 11 15.89 38.93 22.17
N THR A 12 14.66 38.73 21.66
CA THR A 12 14.27 37.56 20.81
C THR A 12 12.83 37.63 20.26
N ALA A 13 11.96 38.52 20.76
CA ALA A 13 10.54 38.57 20.39
C ALA A 13 10.20 39.54 19.23
N MET A 14 10.94 39.52 18.10
CA MET A 14 10.68 40.47 17.00
C MET A 14 11.07 39.99 15.58
N VAL A 15 10.56 38.82 15.17
CA VAL A 15 10.62 38.36 13.76
C VAL A 15 9.24 37.90 13.25
N TYR A 16 8.46 37.19 14.08
CA TYR A 16 7.25 36.47 13.64
C TYR A 16 5.98 37.31 13.42
N LEU A 17 5.97 38.63 13.62
CA LEU A 17 4.74 39.44 13.58
C LEU A 17 4.57 40.31 12.33
N SER A 18 5.60 40.49 11.49
CA SER A 18 5.57 41.39 10.33
C SER A 18 4.95 40.79 9.06
N PHE A 19 4.56 39.50 9.08
CA PHE A 19 4.03 38.79 7.90
C PHE A 19 2.50 38.61 7.88
N LEU A 20 1.80 38.94 8.97
CA LEU A 20 0.35 38.71 9.10
C LEU A 20 -0.55 39.85 8.59
N ILE A 21 0.02 41.03 8.26
CA ILE A 21 -0.74 42.21 7.85
C ILE A 21 -0.44 42.57 6.38
N LYS A 22 -0.86 41.69 5.45
CA LYS A 22 -0.92 42.01 4.01
C LYS A 22 -1.81 41.12 3.12
N LEU A 23 -2.57 40.18 3.69
CA LEU A 23 -3.36 39.18 2.93
C LEU A 23 -4.89 39.30 3.09
N PHE A 24 -5.40 40.28 3.84
CA PHE A 24 -6.84 40.44 4.08
C PHE A 24 -7.32 41.91 3.98
N THR A 25 -7.68 42.33 2.76
CA THR A 25 -8.70 43.38 2.51
C THR A 25 -9.39 43.09 1.18
N GLY A 26 -10.69 42.78 1.24
CA GLY A 26 -11.47 42.36 0.06
C GLY A 26 -12.88 41.89 0.44
N ILE A 27 -13.67 42.76 1.06
CA ILE A 27 -15.07 42.49 1.40
C ILE A 27 -15.99 43.15 0.35
N VAL A 28 -16.93 42.38 -0.19
CA VAL A 28 -18.13 42.90 -0.87
C VAL A 28 -19.35 42.15 -0.31
N LEU A 29 -20.47 42.85 -0.14
CA LEU A 29 -21.76 42.37 0.39
C LEU A 29 -22.81 42.34 -0.74
N VAL A 30 -24.08 42.09 -0.40
CA VAL A 30 -25.33 42.21 -1.22
C VAL A 30 -25.72 40.94 -2.00
N THR A 31 -26.98 40.45 -2.01
CA THR A 31 -28.15 40.46 -1.08
C THR A 31 -29.13 39.34 -1.55
N ASP A 32 -30.10 38.94 -0.73
CA ASP A 32 -31.21 38.05 -1.14
C ASP A 32 -32.09 38.60 -2.27
N ALA A 33 -32.67 37.69 -3.06
CA ALA A 33 -33.88 37.88 -3.87
C ALA A 33 -34.64 36.53 -4.01
N THR A 34 -35.97 36.58 -4.15
CA THR A 34 -36.88 35.40 -4.03
C THR A 34 -37.78 35.21 -5.26
N SER A 35 -38.76 34.28 -5.18
CA SER A 35 -39.80 33.89 -6.17
C SER A 35 -39.36 32.83 -7.21
N GLU A 36 -40.00 31.66 -7.33
CA GLU A 36 -41.27 31.30 -8.03
C GLU A 36 -41.13 31.24 -9.59
N GLU A 37 -41.75 30.35 -10.38
CA GLU A 37 -42.62 29.20 -10.11
C GLU A 37 -42.70 28.21 -11.32
N LYS A 38 -43.22 26.99 -11.09
CA LYS A 38 -44.04 26.14 -12.00
C LYS A 38 -43.62 25.86 -13.49
N SER A 39 -43.13 24.63 -13.69
CA SER A 39 -43.93 23.47 -14.22
C SER A 39 -43.81 22.93 -15.67
N LYS A 40 -44.01 21.58 -15.73
CA LYS A 40 -44.71 20.74 -16.74
C LYS A 40 -44.06 20.32 -18.08
N SER A 41 -44.11 18.99 -18.28
CA SER A 41 -44.21 18.21 -19.55
C SER A 41 -43.01 18.23 -20.52
N GLY A 42 -42.77 17.19 -21.32
CA GLY A 42 -43.42 15.87 -21.42
C GLY A 42 -43.15 15.17 -22.78
N ALA A 43 -43.68 13.94 -22.96
CA ALA A 43 -43.54 13.06 -24.15
C ALA A 43 -42.11 12.51 -24.41
N ASN A 44 -41.86 11.20 -24.51
CA ASN A 44 -42.37 10.12 -25.41
C ASN A 44 -41.74 10.07 -26.81
N LYS A 45 -40.83 9.10 -27.02
CA LYS A 45 -40.78 8.07 -28.09
C LYS A 45 -39.42 7.32 -27.98
N THR A 46 -39.26 6.00 -27.90
CA THR A 46 -39.91 4.79 -28.47
C THR A 46 -39.69 4.54 -29.97
N CYS A 47 -38.64 3.76 -30.30
CA CYS A 47 -38.51 2.71 -31.33
C CYS A 47 -37.01 2.28 -31.37
N GLY A 48 -36.61 1.04 -31.64
CA GLY A 48 -37.35 -0.20 -31.92
C GLY A 48 -36.56 -1.11 -32.89
N PHE A 49 -36.80 -2.43 -32.87
CA PHE A 49 -36.25 -3.47 -33.78
C PHE A 49 -34.76 -3.85 -33.62
N THR A 50 -34.32 -5.11 -33.77
CA THR A 50 -34.90 -6.44 -33.43
C THR A 50 -33.77 -7.49 -33.33
N GLN A 51 -34.11 -8.73 -32.96
CA GLN A 51 -33.19 -9.87 -32.78
C GLN A 51 -33.25 -10.86 -33.99
N ASP A 52 -32.56 -12.01 -33.85
CA ASP A 52 -32.71 -13.28 -34.58
C ASP A 52 -31.96 -13.38 -35.96
N ASP A 53 -31.32 -14.50 -36.38
CA ASP A 53 -31.34 -15.88 -35.83
C ASP A 53 -30.14 -16.81 -36.23
N PHE A 54 -29.84 -17.79 -35.35
CA PHE A 54 -29.37 -19.21 -35.55
C PHE A 54 -27.96 -19.68 -36.05
N GLN A 55 -27.20 -20.28 -35.10
CA GLN A 55 -26.72 -21.70 -35.01
C GLN A 55 -25.49 -22.33 -35.75
N LYS A 56 -24.89 -23.33 -35.04
CA LYS A 56 -23.93 -24.42 -35.42
C LYS A 56 -22.42 -24.03 -35.55
N ALA A 57 -21.42 -24.90 -35.28
CA ALA A 57 -21.35 -26.33 -34.93
C ALA A 57 -20.16 -26.63 -33.95
N SER A 58 -20.26 -27.55 -32.97
CA SER A 58 -19.77 -28.96 -32.89
C SER A 58 -18.25 -29.22 -32.67
N PHE A 59 -17.93 -30.19 -31.78
CA PHE A 59 -16.57 -30.68 -31.38
C PHE A 59 -15.78 -31.41 -32.49
N PRO A 60 -14.46 -31.64 -32.28
CA PRO A 60 -13.97 -32.98 -31.88
C PRO A 60 -13.03 -32.98 -30.65
N ALA A 61 -12.40 -34.12 -30.31
CA ALA A 61 -11.55 -34.34 -29.12
C ALA A 61 -10.38 -35.32 -29.37
N ASP A 62 -9.44 -35.38 -28.40
CA ASP A 62 -8.35 -36.38 -28.20
C ASP A 62 -7.19 -36.46 -29.22
N PRO A 63 -6.03 -37.11 -28.90
CA PRO A 63 -5.52 -37.60 -27.59
C PRO A 63 -4.03 -37.24 -27.27
N ASP A 64 -3.53 -37.73 -26.11
CA ASP A 64 -2.12 -38.12 -25.80
C ASP A 64 -0.97 -37.08 -25.72
N VAL A 65 0.21 -37.34 -25.11
CA VAL A 65 0.55 -37.90 -23.77
C VAL A 65 2.08 -37.77 -23.45
N GLN A 66 2.44 -37.62 -22.16
CA GLN A 66 3.77 -37.83 -21.51
C GLN A 66 5.02 -36.93 -21.75
N ASN A 67 5.54 -36.42 -20.62
CA ASN A 67 6.94 -36.44 -20.12
C ASN A 67 8.13 -35.97 -20.97
N ARG A 68 8.76 -34.85 -20.55
CA ARG A 68 10.08 -34.80 -19.83
C ARG A 68 10.50 -33.32 -19.58
N GLU A 69 10.71 -32.86 -18.35
CA GLU A 69 11.82 -33.05 -17.38
C GLU A 69 12.93 -31.96 -17.46
N ASN A 70 12.99 -31.15 -16.38
CA ASN A 70 14.17 -30.47 -15.78
C ASN A 70 14.92 -29.33 -16.51
N VAL A 71 14.81 -28.12 -15.96
CA VAL A 71 15.87 -27.16 -15.50
C VAL A 71 15.18 -25.83 -15.09
N GLY A 72 15.46 -25.16 -13.96
CA GLY A 72 16.21 -25.58 -12.78
C GLY A 72 17.02 -24.47 -12.06
N PHE A 73 16.40 -23.45 -11.44
CA PHE A 73 17.12 -22.41 -10.69
C PHE A 73 16.48 -21.99 -9.34
N PHE A 74 17.24 -22.22 -8.27
CA PHE A 74 17.29 -21.52 -6.96
C PHE A 74 15.98 -21.12 -6.25
N GLU A 75 15.47 -22.05 -5.45
CA GLU A 75 14.59 -21.75 -4.31
C GLU A 75 15.39 -21.19 -3.12
N THR A 76 14.91 -20.13 -2.48
CA THR A 76 15.25 -19.85 -1.07
C THR A 76 14.37 -20.70 -0.17
N ARG A 77 14.87 -21.87 0.25
CA ARG A 77 14.15 -22.79 1.16
C ARG A 77 13.60 -22.10 2.41
N SER A 78 12.28 -21.95 2.47
CA SER A 78 11.52 -22.04 3.72
C SER A 78 11.00 -23.46 3.85
N GLU A 79 11.64 -24.28 4.69
CA GLU A 79 11.23 -25.67 4.90
C GLU A 79 9.90 -25.72 5.68
N SER A 80 8.80 -25.74 4.93
CA SER A 80 7.48 -26.10 5.45
C SER A 80 7.46 -27.59 5.75
N GLY A 81 7.93 -27.97 6.95
CA GLY A 81 7.92 -29.35 7.43
C GLY A 81 6.49 -29.88 7.58
N LEU A 82 5.97 -30.50 6.53
CA LEU A 82 4.82 -31.39 6.62
C LEU A 82 5.25 -32.62 7.43
N VAL A 83 4.76 -32.71 8.66
CA VAL A 83 4.98 -33.88 9.51
C VAL A 83 4.03 -34.99 9.08
N GLU A 84 4.53 -35.95 8.30
CA GLU A 84 3.88 -37.24 8.08
C GLU A 84 3.95 -38.08 9.36
N SER A 85 2.98 -37.94 10.26
CA SER A 85 2.86 -38.81 11.45
C SER A 85 1.41 -39.07 11.90
N PHE A 86 0.56 -39.48 10.97
CA PHE A 86 -0.71 -40.15 11.29
C PHE A 86 -0.81 -41.46 10.49
N GLY A 87 -0.26 -42.53 11.04
CA GLY A 87 -0.49 -43.88 10.52
C GLY A 87 -1.87 -44.38 10.97
N ASN A 88 -2.71 -44.80 10.02
CA ASN A 88 -3.96 -45.50 10.33
C ASN A 88 -3.64 -46.89 10.92
N PRO A 89 -4.27 -47.30 12.03
CA PRO A 89 -4.06 -48.61 12.63
C PRO A 89 -5.09 -49.64 12.15
N GLU A 90 -5.00 -50.10 10.90
CA GLU A 90 -5.80 -51.27 10.45
C GLU A 90 -5.11 -52.10 9.36
N GLU A 91 -5.12 -53.42 9.58
CA GLU A 91 -4.79 -54.56 8.72
C GLU A 91 -3.52 -54.57 7.82
N THR A 92 -2.60 -55.49 8.13
CA THR A 92 -2.25 -56.57 7.18
C THR A 92 -1.83 -57.84 7.94
N ILE A 93 -2.37 -59.00 7.56
CA ILE A 93 -2.18 -60.28 8.29
C ILE A 93 -1.45 -61.31 7.42
N HIS A 94 -0.26 -61.73 7.88
CA HIS A 94 0.36 -63.05 7.63
C HIS A 94 1.38 -63.28 8.77
N GLY A 95 1.42 -64.40 9.50
CA GLY A 95 0.49 -65.54 9.54
C GLY A 95 1.21 -66.81 9.95
N ASP A 96 0.96 -67.33 11.15
CA ASP A 96 1.17 -68.73 11.56
C ASP A 96 0.52 -68.97 12.95
N ASP A 97 0.11 -70.21 13.22
CA ASP A 97 -0.85 -70.56 14.28
C ASP A 97 -0.32 -70.47 15.72
N ASN A 98 -1.20 -70.09 16.67
CA ASN A 98 -1.69 -71.00 17.72
C ASN A 98 -2.81 -70.37 18.57
N GLU A 99 -3.87 -71.13 18.85
CA GLU A 99 -4.89 -70.77 19.86
C GLU A 99 -4.41 -71.13 21.27
N GLN A 100 -4.30 -70.13 22.18
CA GLN A 100 -4.67 -70.32 23.59
C GLN A 100 -4.68 -69.01 24.42
N ASN A 101 -5.45 -69.08 25.52
CA ASN A 101 -5.54 -68.15 26.64
C ASN A 101 -6.16 -66.75 26.40
N SER A 102 -7.41 -66.66 26.84
CA SER A 102 -7.98 -65.48 27.50
C SER A 102 -7.15 -65.02 28.72
N ASP A 103 -7.51 -63.85 29.26
CA ASP A 103 -6.93 -63.19 30.45
C ASP A 103 -5.47 -62.72 30.33
N TYR A 104 -5.30 -61.45 29.91
CA TYR A 104 -4.18 -60.61 30.39
C TYR A 104 -4.54 -59.12 30.48
N PHE A 105 -5.50 -58.78 31.34
CA PHE A 105 -5.81 -57.39 31.74
C PHE A 105 -4.76 -56.85 32.75
N THR A 106 -3.49 -56.77 32.35
CA THR A 106 -2.40 -56.28 33.21
C THR A 106 -2.17 -54.78 33.09
N LYS A 107 -2.17 -54.11 34.25
CA LYS A 107 -1.82 -52.69 34.41
C LYS A 107 -0.32 -52.44 34.18
N THR A 108 0.02 -51.66 33.16
CA THR A 108 1.20 -50.78 33.15
C THR A 108 0.98 -49.62 32.18
N SER A 109 0.18 -48.63 32.58
CA SER A 109 0.22 -47.30 31.97
C SER A 109 1.34 -46.50 32.64
N ASN A 110 2.29 -45.96 31.88
CA ASN A 110 3.39 -45.17 32.45
C ASN A 110 2.86 -43.97 33.27
N ALA A 111 3.55 -43.68 34.38
CA ALA A 111 3.21 -42.56 35.27
C ALA A 111 3.44 -41.20 34.60
N SER A 112 4.41 -41.14 33.67
CA SER A 112 4.72 -40.01 32.82
C SER A 112 4.91 -40.41 31.34
N VAL A 113 4.86 -39.42 30.45
CA VAL A 113 5.10 -39.53 29.00
C VAL A 113 5.91 -38.33 28.54
N ASP A 114 7.06 -38.55 27.89
CA ASP A 114 7.91 -37.46 27.38
C ASP A 114 7.53 -37.08 25.94
N ASN A 115 7.32 -35.79 25.69
CA ASN A 115 7.06 -35.21 24.38
C ASN A 115 8.22 -34.30 23.94
N TYR A 116 8.72 -34.49 22.72
CA TYR A 116 9.83 -33.74 22.15
C TYR A 116 9.32 -32.66 21.18
N TYR A 117 9.82 -31.44 21.32
CA TYR A 117 9.44 -30.29 20.52
C TYR A 117 10.68 -29.53 20.03
N VAL A 118 10.61 -29.03 18.80
CA VAL A 118 11.60 -28.13 18.20
C VAL A 118 10.86 -26.93 17.66
N PHE A 119 11.13 -25.75 18.21
CA PHE A 119 10.49 -24.49 17.81
C PHE A 119 11.52 -23.57 17.15
N HIS A 120 11.17 -23.05 15.97
CA HIS A 120 12.02 -22.12 15.23
C HIS A 120 11.65 -20.67 15.56
N GLU A 121 12.65 -19.80 15.74
CA GLU A 121 12.39 -18.39 15.91
C GLU A 121 11.61 -17.80 14.71
N GLY A 122 10.49 -17.13 15.02
CA GLY A 122 9.56 -16.59 14.02
C GLY A 122 8.35 -17.49 13.79
N GLN A 123 8.31 -18.70 14.34
CA GLN A 123 7.09 -19.46 14.50
C GLN A 123 6.13 -18.71 15.45
N ILE A 124 4.87 -18.60 15.03
CA ILE A 124 3.85 -17.80 15.71
C ILE A 124 2.97 -18.66 16.63
N ASP A 125 2.56 -19.83 16.15
CA ASP A 125 1.91 -20.88 16.95
C ASP A 125 2.98 -21.78 17.60
N CYS A 126 3.66 -21.31 18.65
CA CYS A 126 4.47 -22.17 19.51
C CYS A 126 3.60 -22.69 20.65
N ALA A 127 3.38 -24.01 20.72
CA ALA A 127 2.48 -24.60 21.70
C ALA A 127 2.90 -26.01 22.09
N VAL A 128 2.70 -26.36 23.36
CA VAL A 128 2.90 -27.71 23.91
C VAL A 128 1.65 -28.18 24.62
N ALA A 129 1.40 -29.49 24.58
CA ALA A 129 0.22 -30.10 25.18
C ALA A 129 0.50 -31.53 25.64
N CYS A 130 -0.09 -31.89 26.77
CA CYS A 130 -0.12 -33.24 27.28
C CYS A 130 -1.41 -33.97 26.86
N PRO A 131 -1.42 -35.31 26.86
CA PRO A 131 -2.63 -36.10 26.67
C PRO A 131 -3.72 -35.74 27.70
N LYS A 132 -4.99 -35.95 27.35
CA LYS A 132 -6.10 -35.66 28.26
C LYS A 132 -5.97 -36.46 29.56
N GLY A 133 -5.98 -35.76 30.70
CA GLY A 133 -5.74 -36.36 32.03
C GLY A 133 -4.27 -36.41 32.45
N TYR A 134 -3.37 -35.74 31.72
CA TYR A 134 -1.98 -35.47 32.10
C TYR A 134 -1.73 -33.95 32.13
N PHE A 135 -0.75 -33.51 32.92
CA PHE A 135 -0.30 -32.13 33.01
C PHE A 135 1.21 -32.00 32.73
N ILE A 136 1.64 -30.80 32.37
CA ILE A 136 3.05 -30.44 32.17
C ILE A 136 3.77 -30.45 33.53
N GLY A 137 4.49 -31.54 33.82
CA GLY A 137 5.16 -31.77 35.10
C GLY A 137 6.57 -31.21 35.14
N ASP A 138 7.36 -31.49 34.10
CA ASP A 138 8.76 -31.07 33.99
C ASP A 138 9.07 -30.59 32.56
N ILE A 139 10.00 -29.64 32.43
CA ILE A 139 10.43 -29.07 31.15
C ILE A 139 11.97 -29.02 31.12
N THR A 140 12.55 -29.78 30.20
CA THR A 140 13.97 -29.63 29.80
C THR A 140 14.02 -28.84 28.51
N TYR A 141 14.89 -27.84 28.37
CA TYR A 141 15.00 -27.08 27.12
C TYR A 141 16.41 -26.52 26.90
N GLY A 142 16.76 -26.25 25.65
CA GLY A 142 18.01 -25.57 25.31
C GLY A 142 17.89 -24.75 24.04
N PHE A 143 18.70 -23.69 23.95
CA PHE A 143 18.75 -22.81 22.80
C PHE A 143 19.97 -23.15 21.93
N GLN A 144 19.75 -23.37 20.64
CA GLN A 144 20.80 -23.58 19.64
C GLN A 144 20.88 -22.34 18.72
N ASN A 145 22.09 -21.88 18.43
CA ASN A 145 22.37 -20.77 17.52
C ASN A 145 22.92 -21.32 16.19
N GLN A 146 22.71 -20.60 15.08
CA GLN A 146 23.19 -21.01 13.74
C GLN A 146 24.72 -21.04 13.59
N THR A 147 25.47 -20.54 14.58
CA THR A 147 26.94 -20.43 14.55
C THR A 147 27.64 -21.15 15.71
N GLN A 148 26.93 -22.01 16.47
CA GLN A 148 27.45 -22.58 17.71
C GLN A 148 26.80 -23.94 17.99
N ASP A 149 27.61 -25.00 18.02
CA ASP A 149 27.13 -26.40 18.13
C ASP A 149 26.78 -26.81 19.58
N ASP A 150 27.34 -26.13 20.59
CA ASP A 150 27.10 -26.43 22.01
C ASP A 150 25.70 -26.00 22.47
N LEU A 151 24.82 -26.99 22.67
CA LEU A 151 23.46 -26.78 23.17
C LEU A 151 23.44 -26.80 24.70
N HIS A 152 23.44 -25.62 25.32
CA HIS A 152 23.28 -25.49 26.77
C HIS A 152 21.85 -25.84 27.19
N ALA A 153 21.69 -27.01 27.83
CA ALA A 153 20.43 -27.46 28.39
C ALA A 153 20.14 -26.85 29.77
N HIS A 154 18.89 -26.47 29.97
CA HIS A 154 18.29 -25.99 31.21
C HIS A 154 17.15 -26.93 31.59
N PHE A 155 16.89 -27.07 32.89
CA PHE A 155 15.85 -27.95 33.44
C PHE A 155 15.03 -27.18 34.47
N VAL A 156 13.70 -27.32 34.41
CA VAL A 156 12.79 -26.82 35.45
C VAL A 156 11.66 -27.82 35.68
N ASN A 157 11.44 -28.18 36.94
CA ASN A 157 10.36 -29.03 37.42
C ASN A 157 9.28 -28.21 38.16
N LEU A 158 8.10 -28.81 38.36
CA LEU A 158 7.01 -28.18 39.10
C LEU A 158 7.39 -27.83 40.55
N GLN A 159 8.13 -28.67 41.26
CA GLN A 159 8.43 -28.48 42.69
C GLN A 159 9.28 -27.22 42.94
N ASP A 160 10.30 -26.98 42.13
CA ASP A 160 11.16 -25.79 42.17
C ASP A 160 10.38 -24.52 41.80
N HIS A 161 9.50 -24.59 40.78
CA HIS A 161 8.65 -23.46 40.40
C HIS A 161 7.70 -23.04 41.53
N LEU A 162 7.02 -23.99 42.18
CA LEU A 162 6.15 -23.70 43.32
C LEU A 162 6.93 -23.24 44.56
N THR A 163 8.14 -23.78 44.77
CA THR A 163 9.04 -23.33 45.84
C THR A 163 9.45 -21.87 45.62
N CYS A 164 9.86 -21.50 44.40
CA CYS A 164 10.13 -20.10 44.02
C CYS A 164 8.91 -19.20 44.24
N LEU A 165 7.74 -19.55 43.68
CA LEU A 165 6.52 -18.74 43.77
C LEU A 165 6.05 -18.44 45.19
N TYR A 166 6.20 -19.40 46.12
CA TYR A 166 5.61 -19.29 47.46
C TYR A 166 6.60 -19.07 48.61
N SER A 167 7.92 -19.25 48.38
CA SER A 167 8.97 -18.82 49.33
C SER A 167 9.61 -17.48 48.98
N GLY A 168 9.51 -17.04 47.72
CA GLY A 168 10.23 -15.87 47.19
C GLY A 168 11.72 -16.12 46.92
N LEU A 169 12.25 -17.32 47.22
CA LEU A 169 13.64 -17.70 47.00
C LEU A 169 13.82 -18.32 45.61
N CYS A 170 13.66 -17.50 44.58
CA CYS A 170 13.89 -17.90 43.20
C CYS A 170 15.37 -17.78 42.83
N ALA A 171 15.99 -18.86 42.36
CA ALA A 171 17.24 -18.76 41.61
C ALA A 171 17.00 -18.05 40.27
N GLU A 172 18.02 -17.38 39.72
CA GLU A 172 17.93 -16.79 38.36
C GLU A 172 17.98 -17.88 37.30
N THR A 173 16.81 -18.49 37.04
CA THR A 173 16.60 -19.39 35.90
C THR A 173 16.59 -18.57 34.60
N PRO A 174 17.46 -18.89 33.62
CA PRO A 174 17.34 -18.33 32.27
C PRO A 174 15.95 -18.64 31.72
N CYS A 175 15.35 -17.72 30.95
CA CYS A 175 14.03 -17.94 30.34
C CYS A 175 12.90 -18.43 31.29
N SER A 176 12.80 -17.84 32.49
CA SER A 176 11.76 -18.18 33.47
C SER A 176 10.31 -18.13 32.97
N ALA A 177 10.05 -17.48 31.82
CA ALA A 177 8.76 -17.47 31.14
C ALA A 177 8.16 -18.88 30.92
N LEU A 178 8.96 -19.84 30.46
CA LEU A 178 8.47 -21.21 30.16
C LEU A 178 7.95 -21.94 31.40
N THR A 179 8.36 -21.53 32.61
CA THR A 179 7.89 -22.13 33.86
C THR A 179 6.39 -21.90 34.09
N HIS A 180 5.80 -20.87 33.47
CA HIS A 180 4.35 -20.63 33.48
C HIS A 180 3.53 -21.65 32.64
N CYS A 181 4.18 -22.61 31.99
CA CYS A 181 3.50 -23.78 31.40
C CYS A 181 3.28 -24.93 32.40
N LEU A 182 4.02 -24.98 33.51
CA LEU A 182 3.94 -26.06 34.49
C LEU A 182 2.55 -26.10 35.15
N SER A 183 2.07 -27.31 35.50
CA SER A 183 0.75 -27.62 36.10
C SER A 183 -0.51 -27.42 35.24
N TYR A 184 -0.39 -27.04 33.95
CA TYR A 184 -1.50 -27.03 32.98
C TYR A 184 -1.46 -28.26 32.08
N GLN A 185 -2.57 -28.65 31.42
CA GLN A 185 -2.51 -29.68 30.37
C GLN A 185 -1.80 -29.13 29.12
N ALA A 186 -2.02 -27.86 28.76
CA ALA A 186 -1.45 -27.25 27.56
C ALA A 186 -1.01 -25.80 27.78
N CYS A 187 -0.05 -25.36 26.96
CA CYS A 187 0.57 -24.05 27.04
C CYS A 187 0.87 -23.50 25.64
N VAL A 188 0.61 -22.22 25.41
CA VAL A 188 0.86 -21.50 24.14
C VAL A 188 1.71 -20.26 24.42
N PHE A 189 2.69 -20.00 23.55
CA PHE A 189 3.61 -18.87 23.65
C PHE A 189 4.07 -18.42 22.25
N LYS A 190 4.92 -17.38 22.16
CA LYS A 190 5.53 -16.91 20.92
C LYS A 190 7.05 -16.92 21.05
N LEU A 191 7.77 -17.66 20.20
CA LEU A 191 9.23 -17.73 20.26
C LEU A 191 9.89 -16.52 19.58
N SER A 192 10.64 -15.75 20.37
CA SER A 192 11.34 -14.54 19.92
C SER A 192 12.63 -14.27 20.71
N ASN A 193 13.36 -13.23 20.30
CA ASN A 193 14.46 -12.60 21.06
C ASN A 193 14.01 -12.06 22.43
N GLU A 194 12.70 -12.02 22.69
CA GLU A 194 12.08 -11.36 23.84
C GLU A 194 11.31 -12.33 24.73
N LEU A 195 11.26 -13.63 24.40
CA LEU A 195 10.54 -14.65 25.18
C LEU A 195 11.08 -14.79 26.61
N CYS A 196 12.36 -14.48 26.81
CA CYS A 196 13.14 -14.87 27.98
C CYS A 196 13.68 -13.66 28.73
N LYS A 197 13.36 -13.55 30.03
CA LYS A 197 14.22 -12.77 30.94
C LYS A 197 15.57 -13.48 31.06
N ASN A 198 16.66 -12.71 31.14
CA ASN A 198 18.04 -13.20 31.15
C ASN A 198 18.31 -14.18 29.97
N ASP A 199 17.90 -13.78 28.76
CA ASP A 199 18.26 -14.48 27.53
C ASP A 199 19.79 -14.56 27.39
N THR A 200 20.32 -15.76 27.11
CA THR A 200 21.77 -15.98 26.98
C THR A 200 22.32 -15.55 25.63
N MET A 201 21.46 -15.40 24.62
CA MET A 201 21.83 -15.01 23.26
C MET A 201 20.88 -13.91 22.70
N PRO A 202 20.80 -12.73 23.35
CA PRO A 202 19.83 -11.70 22.99
C PRO A 202 20.12 -11.12 21.61
N GLY A 203 19.10 -11.13 20.75
CA GLY A 203 19.16 -10.54 19.42
C GLY A 203 19.53 -11.52 18.28
N THR A 204 19.98 -12.74 18.58
CA THR A 204 20.40 -13.73 17.56
C THR A 204 19.33 -14.78 17.27
N ARG A 205 19.30 -15.28 16.02
CA ARG A 205 18.36 -16.34 15.62
C ARG A 205 18.71 -17.66 16.31
N LYS A 206 17.74 -18.19 17.05
CA LYS A 206 17.87 -19.42 17.82
C LYS A 206 16.73 -20.41 17.55
N VAL A 207 17.03 -21.69 17.76
CA VAL A 207 16.06 -22.79 17.81
C VAL A 207 15.91 -23.22 19.26
N LEU A 208 14.67 -23.36 19.73
CA LEU A 208 14.34 -23.88 21.06
C LEU A 208 14.03 -25.37 20.93
N HIS A 209 14.94 -26.21 21.41
CA HIS A 209 14.69 -27.63 21.62
C HIS A 209 14.09 -27.81 23.02
N MET A 210 13.02 -28.57 23.15
CA MET A 210 12.30 -28.73 24.43
C MET A 210 11.73 -30.14 24.59
N VAL A 211 11.96 -30.75 25.74
CA VAL A 211 11.36 -32.01 26.20
C VAL A 211 10.39 -31.68 27.32
N VAL A 212 9.14 -32.11 27.16
CA VAL A 212 8.07 -31.90 28.14
C VAL A 212 7.65 -33.24 28.72
N THR A 213 7.89 -33.45 30.00
CA THR A 213 7.43 -34.62 30.74
C THR A 213 6.00 -34.37 31.20
N CYS A 214 5.07 -35.11 30.61
CA CYS A 214 3.66 -35.08 30.96
C CYS A 214 3.38 -36.11 32.05
N SER A 215 2.90 -35.68 33.22
CA SER A 215 2.59 -36.54 34.37
C SER A 215 1.07 -36.66 34.56
N ARG A 216 0.58 -37.82 35.01
CA ARG A 216 -0.87 -38.03 35.19
C ARG A 216 -1.47 -37.09 36.23
N ASN A 217 -2.69 -36.61 35.99
CA ASN A 217 -3.36 -35.63 36.85
C ASN A 217 -3.56 -36.07 38.31
N ASP A 218 -3.67 -37.38 38.57
CA ASP A 218 -3.79 -37.93 39.93
C ASP A 218 -2.49 -37.84 40.74
N HIS A 219 -1.33 -37.75 40.09
CA HIS A 219 -0.02 -37.54 40.74
C HIS A 219 0.36 -36.06 40.95
N LEU A 220 -0.50 -35.09 40.59
CA LEU A 220 -0.18 -33.66 40.74
C LEU A 220 0.19 -33.30 42.19
N LEU A 221 -0.57 -33.80 43.16
CA LEU A 221 -0.30 -33.49 44.58
C LEU A 221 0.91 -34.23 45.13
N ASP A 222 1.27 -35.38 44.55
CA ASP A 222 2.48 -36.13 44.92
C ASP A 222 3.74 -35.36 44.46
N MET A 223 3.74 -34.84 43.23
CA MET A 223 4.84 -34.04 42.65
C MET A 223 5.07 -32.68 43.34
N VAL A 224 4.15 -32.22 44.20
CA VAL A 224 4.34 -30.99 45.00
C VAL A 224 5.27 -31.25 46.21
N GLY A 225 5.38 -32.48 46.69
CA GLY A 225 6.23 -32.85 47.81
C GLY A 225 5.97 -32.02 49.09
N ASP A 226 7.04 -31.65 49.80
CA ASP A 226 6.99 -30.92 51.07
C ASP A 226 6.62 -29.41 50.95
N VAL A 227 6.27 -28.91 49.75
CA VAL A 227 5.94 -27.49 49.56
C VAL A 227 4.67 -27.13 50.34
N LYS A 228 4.80 -26.22 51.31
CA LYS A 228 3.74 -25.86 52.28
C LYS A 228 2.65 -24.97 51.66
N LEU A 229 1.80 -25.59 50.85
CA LEU A 229 0.63 -24.95 50.25
C LEU A 229 -0.57 -24.88 51.21
N SER A 230 -1.24 -23.73 51.24
CA SER A 230 -2.59 -23.58 51.82
C SER A 230 -3.64 -24.34 50.99
N ALA A 231 -4.83 -24.55 51.58
CA ALA A 231 -5.95 -25.17 50.89
C ALA A 231 -6.35 -24.43 49.60
N LEU A 232 -6.31 -23.09 49.58
CA LEU A 232 -6.62 -22.28 48.39
C LEU A 232 -5.57 -22.48 47.28
N GLN A 233 -4.28 -22.54 47.61
CA GLN A 233 -3.22 -22.82 46.64
C GLN A 233 -3.35 -24.24 46.06
N ARG A 234 -3.69 -25.24 46.87
CA ARG A 234 -3.94 -26.62 46.40
C ARG A 234 -5.13 -26.71 45.45
N LEU A 235 -6.24 -26.03 45.78
CA LEU A 235 -7.42 -25.94 44.92
C LEU A 235 -7.11 -25.26 43.59
N TYR A 236 -6.36 -24.14 43.60
CA TYR A 236 -5.95 -23.45 42.37
C TYR A 236 -5.04 -24.31 41.48
N LEU A 237 -4.07 -25.05 42.05
CA LEU A 237 -3.24 -25.97 41.26
C LEU A 237 -4.04 -27.12 40.62
N LEU A 238 -5.00 -27.71 41.36
CA LEU A 238 -5.92 -28.69 40.79
C LEU A 238 -6.79 -28.09 39.68
N GLN A 239 -7.23 -26.84 39.85
CA GLN A 239 -8.04 -26.14 38.86
C GLN A 239 -7.29 -25.85 37.55
N LYS A 240 -5.96 -25.63 37.58
CA LYS A 240 -5.15 -25.40 36.36
C LYS A 240 -5.23 -26.53 35.34
N GLN A 241 -5.51 -27.76 35.75
CA GLN A 241 -5.78 -28.92 34.88
C GLN A 241 -7.12 -28.81 34.10
N THR A 242 -7.71 -27.62 34.02
CA THR A 242 -8.90 -27.32 33.21
C THR A 242 -8.72 -26.03 32.38
N PHE A 243 -7.50 -25.51 32.30
CA PHE A 243 -7.14 -24.29 31.59
C PHE A 243 -5.88 -24.48 30.72
N VAL A 244 -5.86 -23.80 29.58
CA VAL A 244 -4.67 -23.59 28.75
C VAL A 244 -3.99 -22.29 29.18
N SER A 245 -2.69 -22.35 29.42
CA SER A 245 -1.86 -21.17 29.74
C SER A 245 -1.42 -20.48 28.44
N TYR A 246 -1.72 -19.19 28.27
CA TYR A 246 -1.16 -18.37 27.20
C TYR A 246 -0.15 -17.37 27.77
N ILE A 247 1.11 -17.50 27.35
CA ILE A 247 2.23 -16.66 27.77
C ILE A 247 2.53 -15.61 26.69
N GLN A 248 2.38 -14.34 27.07
CA GLN A 248 2.78 -13.19 26.26
C GLN A 248 3.99 -12.53 26.91
N ALA A 249 5.18 -12.76 26.36
CA ALA A 249 6.40 -12.05 26.71
C ALA A 249 6.67 -10.93 25.70
N LYS A 250 7.09 -9.76 26.17
CA LYS A 250 7.43 -8.61 25.33
C LYS A 250 8.50 -7.72 25.98
N ALA A 251 9.51 -7.33 25.21
CA ALA A 251 10.45 -6.31 25.64
C ALA A 251 9.77 -4.92 25.69
N LEU A 252 10.12 -4.11 26.69
CA LEU A 252 9.87 -2.67 26.63
C LEU A 252 10.65 -2.06 25.43
N GLN A 253 10.37 -0.81 25.09
CA GLN A 253 11.14 -0.09 24.07
C GLN A 253 11.41 1.31 24.58
N TYR A 254 12.69 1.71 24.64
CA TYR A 254 13.08 3.06 25.00
C TYR A 254 13.58 3.82 23.77
N ASN A 255 13.03 5.01 23.56
CA ASN A 255 13.49 5.93 22.52
C ASN A 255 14.68 6.73 23.07
N ASP A 256 15.87 6.47 22.53
CA ASP A 256 17.03 7.32 22.78
C ASP A 256 16.83 8.62 21.95
N GLU A 257 16.51 9.74 22.60
CA GLU A 257 16.02 10.96 21.93
C GLU A 257 17.00 11.54 20.88
N HIS A 258 18.25 11.09 20.89
CA HIS A 258 19.32 11.54 20.00
C HIS A 258 19.71 10.52 18.92
N VAL A 259 19.09 9.33 18.89
CA VAL A 259 19.36 8.29 17.88
C VAL A 259 18.07 7.49 17.57
N GLU A 260 17.59 7.48 16.33
CA GLU A 260 16.39 6.69 15.92
C GLU A 260 16.53 5.16 16.07
N LYS A 261 17.67 4.66 16.54
CA LYS A 261 17.83 3.27 16.98
C LYS A 261 17.19 3.08 18.35
N VAL A 262 15.96 2.58 18.36
CA VAL A 262 15.31 2.02 19.56
C VAL A 262 16.25 0.98 20.18
N LYS A 263 16.80 1.30 21.35
CA LYS A 263 17.54 0.33 22.17
C LYS A 263 16.52 -0.56 22.87
N VAL A 264 16.32 -1.75 22.30
CA VAL A 264 15.67 -2.85 23.00
C VAL A 264 16.71 -3.42 23.97
N ASP A 265 16.46 -3.31 25.26
CA ASP A 265 17.29 -3.91 26.31
C ASP A 265 16.59 -5.19 26.78
N TYR A 266 17.14 -6.33 26.35
CA TYR A 266 16.51 -7.64 26.52
C TYR A 266 16.56 -8.14 27.98
N SER A 267 17.12 -7.38 28.93
CA SER A 267 17.17 -7.77 30.35
C SER A 267 15.82 -7.67 31.07
N TRP A 268 14.86 -6.86 30.57
CA TRP A 268 13.58 -6.57 31.23
C TRP A 268 12.34 -6.94 30.41
N ALA A 269 12.35 -8.09 29.74
CA ALA A 269 11.15 -8.66 29.11
C ALA A 269 9.99 -8.79 30.13
N VAL A 270 8.85 -8.16 29.82
CA VAL A 270 7.63 -8.24 30.62
C VAL A 270 6.84 -9.47 30.18
N VAL A 271 6.72 -10.44 31.09
CA VAL A 271 5.91 -11.65 30.89
C VAL A 271 4.52 -11.42 31.47
N LYS A 272 3.48 -11.77 30.70
CA LYS A 272 2.09 -11.85 31.12
C LYS A 272 1.55 -13.25 30.83
N THR A 273 0.67 -13.73 31.70
CA THR A 273 -0.02 -15.02 31.57
C THR A 273 -1.52 -14.80 31.54
N PHE A 274 -2.19 -15.50 30.64
CA PHE A 274 -3.65 -15.56 30.54
C PHE A 274 -4.11 -17.02 30.66
N GLU A 275 -5.24 -17.26 31.32
CA GLU A 275 -5.83 -18.58 31.46
C GLU A 275 -7.09 -18.66 30.58
N VAL A 276 -7.17 -19.64 29.69
CA VAL A 276 -8.35 -19.91 28.84
C VAL A 276 -8.90 -21.30 29.19
N PRO A 277 -10.20 -21.47 29.52
CA PRO A 277 -10.73 -22.79 29.85
C PRO A 277 -10.49 -23.79 28.71
N GLU A 278 -10.06 -25.01 29.03
CA GLU A 278 -9.78 -26.05 28.02
C GLU A 278 -11.00 -26.35 27.14
N ILE A 279 -12.19 -26.35 27.73
CA ILE A 279 -13.45 -26.54 27.01
C ILE A 279 -13.73 -25.43 25.98
N ASP A 280 -13.24 -24.21 26.22
CA ASP A 280 -13.36 -23.06 25.29
C ASP A 280 -12.18 -23.02 24.30
N ALA A 281 -11.02 -23.60 24.65
CA ALA A 281 -9.82 -23.63 23.81
C ALA A 281 -9.84 -24.78 22.78
N PHE A 282 -10.37 -25.95 23.15
CA PHE A 282 -10.45 -27.14 22.29
C PHE A 282 -11.82 -27.31 21.59
N ASP A 283 -12.77 -26.36 21.77
CA ASP A 283 -14.08 -26.39 21.10
C ASP A 283 -13.98 -26.08 19.60
N GLY A 284 -13.83 -27.15 18.81
CA GLY A 284 -13.91 -27.10 17.35
C GLY A 284 -15.31 -27.27 16.78
N ASN A 285 -16.38 -27.26 17.58
CA ASN A 285 -17.71 -27.64 17.09
C ASN A 285 -18.36 -26.50 16.29
N CYS A 286 -18.69 -26.78 15.03
CA CYS A 286 -19.49 -25.91 14.17
C CYS A 286 -20.99 -26.28 14.24
N PRO A 287 -21.92 -25.31 14.33
CA PRO A 287 -23.36 -25.57 14.36
C PRO A 287 -23.87 -26.41 13.16
N ILE A 288 -24.92 -27.21 13.39
CA ILE A 288 -25.56 -28.07 12.39
C ILE A 288 -27.09 -28.11 12.57
N GLY A 289 -27.82 -28.48 11.51
CA GLY A 289 -29.28 -28.50 11.54
C GLY A 289 -29.87 -27.10 11.69
N GLU A 290 -30.86 -26.96 12.57
CA GLU A 290 -31.56 -25.69 12.87
C GLU A 290 -30.63 -24.66 13.54
N GLU A 291 -29.53 -25.08 14.19
CA GLU A 291 -28.54 -24.16 14.76
C GLU A 291 -27.75 -23.38 13.69
N LYS A 292 -27.96 -23.67 12.40
CA LYS A 292 -27.31 -22.99 11.27
C LYS A 292 -27.88 -21.59 10.99
N ASP A 293 -28.96 -21.18 11.67
CA ASP A 293 -29.55 -19.83 11.63
C ASP A 293 -28.55 -18.69 11.96
N GLY A 294 -27.40 -19.03 12.57
CA GLY A 294 -26.27 -18.10 12.76
C GLY A 294 -25.50 -17.70 11.48
N PHE A 295 -25.90 -18.17 10.29
CA PHE A 295 -25.19 -17.94 9.03
C PHE A 295 -26.13 -17.60 7.86
N VAL A 296 -25.65 -16.77 6.93
CA VAL A 296 -26.37 -16.35 5.72
C VAL A 296 -25.54 -16.57 4.45
N GLY A 297 -26.21 -16.72 3.31
CA GLY A 297 -25.58 -17.03 2.02
C GLY A 297 -25.53 -18.53 1.73
N GLU A 298 -24.56 -18.94 0.89
CA GLU A 298 -24.44 -20.30 0.34
C GLU A 298 -23.78 -21.30 1.32
N CYS A 299 -24.40 -21.52 2.48
CA CYS A 299 -23.86 -22.35 3.55
C CYS A 299 -24.13 -23.86 3.36
N ASN A 300 -23.69 -24.44 2.24
CA ASN A 300 -24.15 -25.76 1.77
C ASN A 300 -23.25 -26.96 2.11
N GLN A 301 -21.99 -26.76 2.47
CA GLN A 301 -21.05 -27.85 2.80
C GLN A 301 -21.21 -28.29 4.27
N ALA A 302 -20.79 -29.52 4.57
CA ALA A 302 -20.69 -30.02 5.94
C ALA A 302 -19.34 -29.56 6.56
N PRO A 303 -19.32 -29.10 7.82
CA PRO A 303 -18.08 -28.78 8.51
C PRO A 303 -17.33 -30.06 8.89
N PRO A 304 -16.02 -29.98 9.18
CA PRO A 304 -15.27 -31.09 9.78
C PRO A 304 -15.78 -31.42 11.18
N GLU A 305 -15.51 -32.63 11.65
CA GLU A 305 -15.82 -33.06 13.01
C GLU A 305 -15.15 -32.15 14.06
N GLY A 306 -15.81 -31.90 15.19
CA GLY A 306 -15.29 -31.01 16.24
C GLY A 306 -13.92 -31.42 16.80
N ALA A 307 -13.55 -32.71 16.73
CA ALA A 307 -12.23 -33.20 17.11
C ALA A 307 -11.12 -32.83 16.10
N VAL A 308 -11.45 -32.72 14.81
CA VAL A 308 -10.55 -32.14 13.78
C VAL A 308 -10.53 -30.62 13.96
N ALA A 309 -11.71 -30.02 14.15
CA ALA A 309 -11.94 -28.62 14.52
C ALA A 309 -10.97 -28.11 15.60
N GLY A 310 -10.97 -28.79 16.75
CA GLY A 310 -10.13 -28.44 17.89
C GLY A 310 -8.63 -28.47 17.53
N ARG A 311 -8.17 -29.45 16.74
CA ARG A 311 -6.76 -29.57 16.34
C ARG A 311 -6.29 -28.43 15.44
N GLU A 312 -7.13 -27.90 14.53
CA GLU A 312 -6.78 -26.74 13.70
C GLU A 312 -6.84 -25.40 14.47
N LEU A 313 -7.80 -25.27 15.39
CA LEU A 313 -8.14 -23.99 16.03
C LEU A 313 -7.48 -23.72 17.39
N TRP A 314 -7.12 -24.73 18.19
CA TRP A 314 -6.84 -24.53 19.62
C TRP A 314 -5.69 -23.56 19.92
N THR A 315 -4.61 -23.56 19.11
CA THR A 315 -3.49 -22.62 19.25
C THR A 315 -3.91 -21.16 19.06
N LYS A 316 -4.99 -20.92 18.31
CA LYS A 316 -5.53 -19.59 18.01
C LYS A 316 -6.56 -19.19 19.07
N LEU A 317 -7.45 -20.11 19.45
CA LEU A 317 -8.45 -19.89 20.52
C LEU A 317 -7.78 -19.66 21.89
N ALA A 318 -6.72 -20.39 22.22
CA ALA A 318 -5.96 -20.18 23.46
C ALA A 318 -5.22 -18.83 23.49
N ARG A 319 -4.81 -18.27 22.33
CA ARG A 319 -4.24 -16.92 22.22
C ARG A 319 -5.27 -15.79 22.41
N ILE A 320 -6.55 -16.10 22.60
CA ILE A 320 -7.65 -15.12 22.72
C ILE A 320 -8.30 -15.25 24.12
N PRO A 321 -8.00 -14.34 25.08
CA PRO A 321 -8.61 -14.39 26.41
C PRO A 321 -10.12 -14.07 26.45
N ASP A 322 -10.63 -13.27 25.51
CA ASP A 322 -12.05 -12.90 25.45
C ASP A 322 -12.93 -14.00 24.81
N ARG A 323 -14.03 -14.34 25.47
CA ARG A 323 -14.93 -15.43 25.04
C ARG A 323 -15.72 -15.11 23.77
N ASN A 324 -16.10 -13.85 23.56
CA ASN A 324 -16.87 -13.44 22.39
C ASN A 324 -15.96 -13.45 21.15
N HIS A 325 -14.73 -12.96 21.28
CA HIS A 325 -13.72 -13.06 20.23
C HIS A 325 -13.41 -14.52 19.87
N ARG A 326 -13.31 -15.45 20.83
CA ARG A 326 -13.15 -16.90 20.54
C ARG A 326 -14.30 -17.44 19.67
N GLN A 327 -15.55 -17.13 20.03
CA GLN A 327 -16.72 -17.57 19.27
C GLN A 327 -16.82 -16.85 17.90
N GLU A 328 -16.41 -15.59 17.79
CA GLU A 328 -16.34 -14.86 16.51
C GLU A 328 -15.30 -15.51 15.56
N LEU A 329 -14.09 -15.83 16.06
CA LEU A 329 -13.06 -16.56 15.30
C LEU A 329 -13.60 -17.91 14.80
N LYS A 330 -14.25 -18.68 15.70
CA LYS A 330 -14.85 -19.97 15.36
C LYS A 330 -15.95 -19.82 14.31
N SER A 331 -16.76 -18.76 14.37
CA SER A 331 -17.79 -18.49 13.35
C SER A 331 -17.17 -18.22 11.97
N VAL A 332 -16.08 -17.47 11.88
CA VAL A 332 -15.36 -17.23 10.60
C VAL A 332 -14.74 -18.53 10.07
N TYR A 333 -14.21 -19.39 10.94
CA TYR A 333 -13.76 -20.73 10.58
C TYR A 333 -14.92 -21.55 9.99
N CYS A 334 -16.03 -21.70 10.72
CA CYS A 334 -17.17 -22.51 10.30
C CYS A 334 -17.79 -22.01 8.99
N ALA A 335 -17.91 -20.70 8.79
CA ALA A 335 -18.39 -20.09 7.55
C ALA A 335 -17.58 -20.55 6.32
N TYR A 336 -16.26 -20.52 6.40
CA TYR A 336 -15.39 -21.01 5.33
C TYR A 336 -15.40 -22.52 5.15
N HIS A 337 -15.85 -23.31 6.13
CA HIS A 337 -16.03 -24.76 5.98
C HIS A 337 -17.43 -25.15 5.50
N TYR A 338 -18.46 -24.32 5.70
CA TYR A 338 -19.73 -24.44 4.97
C TYR A 338 -19.63 -23.95 3.52
N ASN A 339 -18.68 -23.06 3.21
CA ASN A 339 -18.39 -22.62 1.85
C ASN A 339 -16.92 -22.18 1.69
N ARG A 340 -16.08 -23.07 1.15
CA ARG A 340 -14.64 -22.79 0.94
C ARG A 340 -14.32 -21.67 -0.06
N GLN A 341 -15.31 -21.04 -0.71
CA GLN A 341 -15.15 -19.86 -1.56
C GLN A 341 -15.66 -18.56 -0.90
N GLY A 342 -16.02 -18.60 0.40
CA GLY A 342 -16.48 -17.42 1.15
C GLY A 342 -17.91 -16.96 0.82
N GLY A 343 -18.72 -17.81 0.19
CA GLY A 343 -20.14 -17.53 -0.10
C GLY A 343 -21.09 -17.65 1.10
N CYS A 344 -20.59 -18.12 2.25
CA CYS A 344 -21.31 -18.22 3.52
C CYS A 344 -20.71 -17.20 4.52
N VAL A 345 -21.58 -16.50 5.27
CA VAL A 345 -21.22 -15.34 6.11
C VAL A 345 -21.91 -15.44 7.48
N PRO A 346 -21.22 -15.29 8.62
CA PRO A 346 -21.87 -15.27 9.95
C PRO A 346 -22.81 -14.06 10.14
N THR A 347 -23.89 -14.20 10.90
CA THR A 347 -24.92 -13.15 11.05
C THR A 347 -24.47 -11.86 11.75
N VAL A 348 -23.38 -11.92 12.54
CA VAL A 348 -22.73 -10.70 13.09
C VAL A 348 -22.20 -9.78 11.98
N PHE A 349 -21.92 -10.33 10.81
CA PHE A 349 -21.39 -9.64 9.64
C PHE A 349 -22.48 -9.29 8.61
N ALA A 350 -23.54 -10.08 8.44
CA ALA A 350 -24.61 -9.78 7.49
C ALA A 350 -26.01 -10.30 7.90
N SER A 351 -27.06 -9.56 7.51
CA SER A 351 -28.44 -10.06 7.45
C SER A 351 -28.74 -10.66 6.06
N ASN A 352 -29.79 -11.49 6.01
CA ASN A 352 -30.41 -11.92 4.76
C ASN A 352 -31.78 -11.26 4.65
N GLU A 353 -31.89 -10.22 3.83
CA GLU A 353 -33.13 -9.50 3.60
C GLU A 353 -33.50 -9.59 2.13
N THR A 354 -34.72 -10.04 1.84
CA THR A 354 -35.23 -10.29 0.47
C THR A 354 -34.41 -11.28 -0.39
N GLY A 355 -33.52 -12.08 0.23
CA GLY A 355 -32.64 -13.02 -0.47
C GLY A 355 -31.29 -12.43 -0.88
N GLN A 356 -30.94 -11.24 -0.40
CA GLN A 356 -29.62 -10.62 -0.60
C GLN A 356 -28.85 -10.54 0.72
N ILE A 357 -27.54 -10.73 0.64
CA ILE A 357 -26.61 -10.49 1.76
C ILE A 357 -26.47 -8.97 1.94
N LEU A 358 -26.91 -8.46 3.09
CA LEU A 358 -26.74 -7.06 3.48
C LEU A 358 -25.78 -7.00 4.68
N PHE A 359 -24.66 -6.28 4.56
CA PHE A 359 -23.67 -6.22 5.64
C PHE A 359 -24.11 -5.31 6.79
N THR A 360 -23.79 -5.75 8.01
CA THR A 360 -23.99 -4.95 9.22
C THR A 360 -22.97 -3.82 9.33
N SER A 361 -23.20 -2.93 10.30
CA SER A 361 -22.29 -1.84 10.65
C SER A 361 -20.89 -2.30 11.11
N ARG A 362 -20.64 -3.60 11.29
CA ARG A 362 -19.29 -4.16 11.45
C ARG A 362 -18.42 -3.95 10.22
N ILE A 363 -18.98 -4.02 9.01
CA ILE A 363 -18.20 -4.08 7.76
C ILE A 363 -18.32 -2.79 6.94
N LEU A 364 -19.54 -2.29 6.78
CA LEU A 364 -19.80 -1.04 6.05
C LEU A 364 -20.28 0.05 7.02
N PRO A 365 -19.99 1.33 6.73
CA PRO A 365 -20.58 2.44 7.49
C PRO A 365 -22.08 2.52 7.18
N ILE A 366 -22.88 3.02 8.13
CA ILE A 366 -24.30 3.32 7.87
C ILE A 366 -24.37 4.63 7.07
N PRO A 367 -24.93 4.64 5.84
CA PRO A 367 -24.99 5.87 5.04
C PRO A 367 -25.93 6.90 5.67
N GLY A 368 -25.40 8.06 6.05
CA GLY A 368 -26.19 9.19 6.54
C GLY A 368 -26.66 10.14 5.43
N THR A 369 -27.57 11.04 5.76
CA THR A 369 -28.14 12.03 4.84
C THR A 369 -27.06 12.81 4.10
N ARG A 370 -27.08 12.74 2.76
CA ARG A 370 -26.25 13.59 1.90
C ARG A 370 -26.86 15.00 1.86
N PRO A 371 -26.06 16.08 1.88
CA PRO A 371 -26.58 17.42 1.59
C PRO A 371 -27.16 17.50 0.17
N ASP A 372 -28.05 18.48 -0.08
CA ASP A 372 -28.55 18.76 -1.42
C ASP A 372 -27.44 19.36 -2.29
N PHE A 373 -27.24 18.79 -3.47
CA PHE A 373 -26.20 19.17 -4.43
C PHE A 373 -26.75 19.50 -5.82
N SER A 374 -28.05 19.79 -5.94
CA SER A 374 -28.73 20.14 -7.19
C SER A 374 -28.07 21.28 -7.98
N LEU A 375 -27.42 22.23 -7.29
CA LEU A 375 -26.61 23.29 -7.90
C LEU A 375 -25.20 22.82 -8.31
N ASP A 376 -24.54 22.04 -7.46
CA ASP A 376 -23.17 21.54 -7.72
C ASP A 376 -23.13 20.45 -8.81
N SER A 377 -24.22 19.72 -9.03
CA SER A 377 -24.37 18.83 -10.19
C SER A 377 -24.52 19.60 -11.50
N GLN A 378 -25.21 20.76 -11.50
CA GLN A 378 -25.25 21.65 -12.68
C GLN A 378 -23.87 22.25 -12.96
N ALA A 379 -23.06 22.49 -11.92
CA ALA A 379 -21.67 22.91 -12.06
C ALA A 379 -20.73 21.85 -12.69
N GLN A 380 -21.19 20.61 -12.91
CA GLN A 380 -20.42 19.59 -13.63
C GLN A 380 -20.56 19.64 -15.16
N GLU A 381 -21.59 20.29 -15.70
CA GLU A 381 -21.78 20.47 -17.15
C GLU A 381 -21.07 21.75 -17.68
N VAL A 382 -20.38 22.49 -16.81
CA VAL A 382 -19.76 23.78 -17.14
C VAL A 382 -18.54 23.59 -18.08
N PRO A 383 -18.49 24.29 -19.23
CA PRO A 383 -17.33 24.27 -20.12
C PRO A 383 -16.02 24.63 -19.41
N HIS A 384 -14.91 24.09 -19.89
CA HIS A 384 -13.56 24.36 -19.37
C HIS A 384 -13.33 23.92 -17.92
N GLN A 385 -14.10 22.94 -17.41
CA GLN A 385 -13.98 22.41 -16.05
C GLN A 385 -12.54 21.98 -15.67
N GLY A 386 -11.76 21.50 -16.65
CA GLY A 386 -10.34 21.12 -16.47
C GLY A 386 -9.42 22.29 -16.08
N LEU A 387 -9.85 23.54 -16.22
CA LEU A 387 -9.16 24.74 -15.73
C LEU A 387 -9.56 25.11 -14.29
N VAL A 388 -10.68 24.60 -13.79
CA VAL A 388 -11.22 24.91 -12.46
C VAL A 388 -10.62 23.95 -11.42
N PRO A 389 -9.90 24.43 -10.39
CA PRO A 389 -9.22 23.56 -9.43
C PRO A 389 -10.22 22.67 -8.68
N VAL A 390 -9.83 21.46 -8.32
CA VAL A 390 -10.71 20.56 -7.55
C VAL A 390 -10.80 20.93 -6.08
N ARG A 391 -11.95 20.64 -5.48
CA ARG A 391 -12.15 20.59 -4.04
C ARG A 391 -11.73 19.19 -3.57
N LEU A 392 -10.78 19.13 -2.64
CA LEU A 392 -10.20 17.89 -2.13
C LEU A 392 -10.81 17.52 -0.78
N GLY A 393 -11.14 16.24 -0.60
CA GLY A 393 -11.35 15.59 0.69
C GLY A 393 -10.07 14.88 1.14
N PHE A 394 -9.75 14.94 2.43
CA PHE A 394 -8.60 14.27 3.03
C PHE A 394 -9.04 13.34 4.16
N ILE A 395 -8.57 12.10 4.11
CA ILE A 395 -8.64 11.12 5.18
C ILE A 395 -7.28 11.10 5.86
N ILE A 396 -7.22 11.38 7.17
CA ILE A 396 -5.96 11.43 7.92
C ILE A 396 -5.98 10.34 9.00
N MET A 397 -5.17 9.31 8.80
CA MET A 397 -5.07 8.11 9.64
C MET A 397 -3.99 8.28 10.72
N VAL A 398 -4.40 8.39 11.98
CA VAL A 398 -3.52 8.75 13.10
C VAL A 398 -3.49 7.67 14.19
N HIS A 399 -2.29 7.33 14.67
CA HIS A 399 -2.13 6.49 15.88
C HIS A 399 -1.10 7.06 16.88
N LYS A 400 -0.28 8.04 16.50
CA LYS A 400 0.72 8.70 17.36
C LYS A 400 1.19 10.02 16.73
N GLY A 401 2.03 10.77 17.44
CA GLY A 401 2.79 11.89 16.88
C GLY A 401 1.96 13.16 16.67
N THR A 402 1.11 13.52 17.62
CA THR A 402 0.17 14.66 17.57
C THR A 402 0.73 15.91 16.88
N MET A 403 1.90 16.40 17.32
CA MET A 403 2.49 17.61 16.76
C MET A 403 2.96 17.44 15.30
N ALA A 404 3.41 16.25 14.90
CA ALA A 404 3.77 15.95 13.51
C ALA A 404 2.52 15.89 12.59
N VAL A 405 1.39 15.39 13.11
CA VAL A 405 0.08 15.45 12.43
C VAL A 405 -0.38 16.90 12.27
N LEU A 406 -0.27 17.71 13.32
CA LEU A 406 -0.72 19.10 13.30
C LEU A 406 0.13 19.98 12.37
N GLN A 407 1.46 19.76 12.30
CA GLN A 407 2.33 20.33 11.27
C GLN A 407 1.83 19.98 9.87
N MET A 408 1.59 18.69 9.58
CA MET A 408 1.11 18.25 8.26
C MET A 408 -0.24 18.89 7.91
N LEU A 409 -1.18 18.89 8.85
CA LEU A 409 -2.51 19.50 8.68
C LEU A 409 -2.39 20.98 8.32
N GLN A 410 -1.51 21.75 8.97
CA GLN A 410 -1.30 23.17 8.67
C GLN A 410 -0.76 23.42 7.24
N LEU A 411 0.03 22.51 6.67
CA LEU A 411 0.51 22.64 5.27
C LEU A 411 -0.64 22.44 4.26
N ILE A 412 -1.48 21.44 4.50
CA ILE A 412 -2.54 21.03 3.57
C ILE A 412 -3.86 21.79 3.75
N LEU A 413 -4.08 22.46 4.89
CA LEU A 413 -5.34 23.12 5.23
C LEU A 413 -5.66 24.28 4.28
N ARG A 414 -6.86 24.26 3.68
CA ARG A 414 -7.46 25.31 2.85
C ARG A 414 -8.97 25.39 3.11
N PRO A 415 -9.62 26.56 2.99
CA PRO A 415 -11.08 26.68 3.21
C PRO A 415 -11.93 25.85 2.23
N GLN A 416 -11.51 25.71 0.98
CA GLN A 416 -12.23 25.03 -0.11
C GLN A 416 -12.00 23.50 -0.17
N HIS A 417 -11.46 22.91 0.88
CA HIS A 417 -11.15 21.48 1.00
C HIS A 417 -11.76 20.93 2.30
N PHE A 418 -11.79 19.62 2.48
CA PHE A 418 -12.44 18.94 3.61
C PHE A 418 -11.49 17.94 4.26
N TYR A 419 -11.53 17.81 5.58
CA TYR A 419 -10.57 17.01 6.35
C TYR A 419 -11.28 16.16 7.39
N VAL A 420 -11.14 14.84 7.31
CA VAL A 420 -11.59 13.91 8.35
C VAL A 420 -10.40 13.20 8.94
N ILE A 421 -10.25 13.31 10.26
CA ILE A 421 -9.17 12.70 11.03
C ILE A 421 -9.73 11.48 11.76
N HIS A 422 -9.28 10.29 11.37
CA HIS A 422 -9.40 9.11 12.21
C HIS A 422 -8.24 9.09 13.19
N VAL A 423 -8.55 8.82 14.45
CA VAL A 423 -7.54 8.49 15.45
C VAL A 423 -7.83 7.07 15.91
N CYS A 424 -6.81 6.21 15.93
CA CYS A 424 -6.92 4.81 16.36
C CYS A 424 -7.57 4.70 17.76
N ARG A 425 -8.39 3.67 17.98
CA ARG A 425 -9.14 3.47 19.22
C ARG A 425 -8.24 3.41 20.45
N GLY A 426 -7.00 2.90 20.31
CA GLY A 426 -6.00 2.86 21.37
C GLY A 426 -5.27 4.19 21.68
N ALA A 427 -5.52 5.27 20.93
CA ALA A 427 -4.77 6.53 21.01
C ALA A 427 -5.62 7.72 21.48
N GLU A 428 -6.36 7.58 22.58
CA GLU A 428 -7.27 8.61 23.10
C GLU A 428 -6.59 9.95 23.42
N THR A 429 -5.39 9.91 24.01
CA THR A 429 -4.61 11.12 24.32
C THR A 429 -4.35 11.96 23.07
N VAL A 430 -3.95 11.31 21.97
CA VAL A 430 -3.74 11.94 20.65
C VAL A 430 -5.05 12.52 20.11
N ARG A 431 -6.19 11.83 20.30
CA ARG A 431 -7.51 12.31 19.86
C ARG A 431 -7.92 13.59 20.59
N GLU A 432 -7.78 13.63 21.91
CA GLU A 432 -8.11 14.81 22.71
C GLU A 432 -7.12 15.97 22.50
N GLU A 433 -5.85 15.70 22.26
CA GLU A 433 -4.88 16.73 21.86
C GLU A 433 -5.21 17.36 20.50
N ILE A 434 -5.53 16.56 19.48
CA ILE A 434 -5.93 17.05 18.15
C ILE A 434 -7.23 17.85 18.24
N LYS A 435 -8.27 17.33 18.94
CA LYS A 435 -9.52 18.06 19.20
C LYS A 435 -9.24 19.41 19.87
N ARG A 436 -8.45 19.41 20.96
CA ARG A 436 -8.08 20.62 21.73
C ARG A 436 -7.36 21.65 20.88
N PHE A 437 -6.46 21.22 19.98
CA PHE A 437 -5.78 22.12 19.06
C PHE A 437 -6.76 22.75 18.06
N ILE A 438 -7.57 21.92 17.39
CA ILE A 438 -8.58 22.41 16.42
C ILE A 438 -9.54 23.38 17.10
N SER A 439 -10.06 23.04 18.28
CA SER A 439 -10.98 23.88 19.06
C SER A 439 -10.36 25.16 19.63
N LYS A 440 -9.02 25.30 19.60
CA LYS A 440 -8.32 26.49 20.10
C LYS A 440 -7.78 27.38 18.97
N GLU A 441 -6.98 26.82 18.07
CA GLU A 441 -6.26 27.57 17.04
C GLU A 441 -7.00 27.63 15.70
N LEU A 442 -7.92 26.68 15.41
CA LEU A 442 -8.61 26.53 14.13
C LEU A 442 -10.13 26.80 14.22
N LYS A 443 -10.58 27.61 15.19
CA LYS A 443 -12.01 27.82 15.51
C LYS A 443 -12.93 28.22 14.35
N GLY A 444 -12.39 28.86 13.29
CA GLY A 444 -13.16 29.25 12.10
C GLY A 444 -13.21 28.20 10.99
N TYR A 445 -12.53 27.05 11.14
CA TYR A 445 -12.48 26.00 10.12
C TYR A 445 -13.57 24.96 10.36
N HIS A 446 -14.73 25.17 9.75
CA HIS A 446 -15.88 24.24 9.81
C HIS A 446 -15.75 23.00 8.92
N ASN A 447 -14.66 22.95 8.13
CA ASN A 447 -14.33 21.90 7.16
C ASN A 447 -13.39 20.81 7.71
N ILE A 448 -13.16 20.77 9.02
CA ILE A 448 -12.35 19.75 9.71
C ILE A 448 -13.25 18.98 10.69
N ARG A 449 -13.23 17.64 10.66
CA ARG A 449 -13.90 16.78 11.64
C ARG A 449 -12.93 15.71 12.17
N VAL A 450 -13.00 15.42 13.47
CA VAL A 450 -12.31 14.28 14.10
C VAL A 450 -13.36 13.21 14.37
N LEU A 451 -13.14 11.96 13.95
CA LEU A 451 -14.10 10.90 14.21
C LEU A 451 -14.26 10.63 15.72
N PRO A 452 -15.49 10.40 16.22
CA PRO A 452 -15.72 10.04 17.61
C PRO A 452 -15.16 8.65 17.92
N TYR A 453 -14.98 8.34 19.21
CA TYR A 453 -14.50 7.03 19.66
C TYR A 453 -15.35 5.86 19.14
N SER A 454 -16.67 6.04 19.10
CA SER A 454 -17.64 5.06 18.58
C SER A 454 -17.51 4.76 17.07
N ARG A 455 -16.80 5.61 16.32
CA ARG A 455 -16.46 5.42 14.89
C ARG A 455 -14.93 5.41 14.67
N SER A 456 -14.18 5.15 15.74
CA SER A 456 -12.73 4.90 15.73
C SER A 456 -12.49 3.40 15.91
N PHE A 457 -11.43 2.87 15.29
CA PHE A 457 -11.16 1.43 15.22
C PHE A 457 -9.73 1.11 15.66
N LEU A 458 -9.46 -0.16 16.00
CA LEU A 458 -8.14 -0.60 16.45
C LEU A 458 -7.32 -1.09 15.25
N SER A 459 -6.90 -0.12 14.43
CA SER A 459 -6.28 -0.32 13.12
C SER A 459 -4.82 -0.81 13.23
N SER A 460 -4.64 -2.06 13.65
CA SER A 460 -3.35 -2.78 13.63
C SER A 460 -2.92 -3.08 12.20
N TRP A 461 -1.63 -3.36 11.97
CA TRP A 461 -1.10 -3.62 10.63
C TRP A 461 -1.76 -4.84 9.96
N GLY A 462 -2.07 -4.73 8.67
CA GLY A 462 -2.70 -5.79 7.89
C GLY A 462 -4.14 -6.12 8.30
N SER A 463 -4.80 -5.27 9.11
CA SER A 463 -6.17 -5.50 9.58
C SER A 463 -7.23 -4.80 8.74
N PHE A 464 -8.41 -5.41 8.61
CA PHE A 464 -9.58 -4.76 7.99
C PHE A 464 -10.05 -3.51 8.76
N GLU A 465 -9.66 -3.35 10.02
CA GLU A 465 -9.92 -2.13 10.81
C GLU A 465 -9.14 -0.89 10.31
N ILE A 466 -8.22 -1.05 9.33
CA ILE A 466 -7.71 0.07 8.51
C ILE A 466 -8.77 0.48 7.49
N VAL A 467 -9.21 -0.44 6.62
CA VAL A 467 -10.24 -0.19 5.60
C VAL A 467 -11.54 0.33 6.24
N ARG A 468 -12.01 -0.32 7.31
CA ARG A 468 -13.25 0.04 8.01
C ARG A 468 -13.24 1.49 8.53
N ALA A 469 -12.05 1.97 8.93
CA ALA A 469 -11.81 3.34 9.35
C ALA A 469 -11.80 4.33 8.18
N GLU A 470 -11.19 3.98 7.05
CA GLU A 470 -11.21 4.78 5.83
C GLU A 470 -12.65 4.91 5.29
N LEU A 471 -13.44 3.84 5.34
CA LEU A 471 -14.86 3.85 4.96
C LEU A 471 -15.70 4.77 5.88
N GLU A 472 -15.43 4.84 7.19
CA GLU A 472 -16.07 5.87 8.06
C GLU A 472 -15.65 7.30 7.71
N CYS A 473 -14.40 7.49 7.26
CA CYS A 473 -13.91 8.80 6.86
C CYS A 473 -14.51 9.24 5.51
N ILE A 474 -14.67 8.32 4.56
CA ILE A 474 -15.41 8.53 3.30
C ILE A 474 -16.86 8.91 3.62
N GLU A 475 -17.55 8.13 4.45
CA GLU A 475 -18.92 8.43 4.88
C GLU A 475 -19.01 9.83 5.54
N GLU A 476 -18.06 10.20 6.41
CA GLU A 476 -18.05 11.52 7.02
C GLU A 476 -17.80 12.65 6.02
N LEU A 477 -16.84 12.48 5.08
CA LEU A 477 -16.59 13.43 3.99
C LEU A 477 -17.82 13.60 3.08
N LEU A 478 -18.58 12.53 2.81
CA LEU A 478 -19.78 12.57 1.96
C LEU A 478 -20.94 13.36 2.60
N LYS A 479 -20.91 13.56 3.93
CA LYS A 479 -21.82 14.42 4.72
C LYS A 479 -21.27 15.83 4.98
N MET A 480 -20.03 16.13 4.58
CA MET A 480 -19.41 17.45 4.80
C MET A 480 -19.66 18.43 3.66
N GLY A 481 -19.84 17.94 2.43
CA GLY A 481 -20.11 18.77 1.25
C GLY A 481 -19.80 18.06 -0.06
N VAL A 482 -19.56 18.84 -1.11
CA VAL A 482 -19.04 18.36 -2.40
C VAL A 482 -17.54 18.63 -2.51
N TRP A 483 -16.84 17.58 -2.88
CA TRP A 483 -15.43 17.53 -3.23
C TRP A 483 -15.33 16.59 -4.43
N ASP A 484 -14.38 16.83 -5.34
CA ASP A 484 -14.26 16.05 -6.56
C ASP A 484 -13.50 14.73 -6.29
N PHE A 485 -12.51 14.78 -5.38
CA PHE A 485 -11.62 13.67 -5.03
C PHE A 485 -11.39 13.54 -3.52
N VAL A 486 -11.19 12.32 -3.04
CA VAL A 486 -10.69 12.00 -1.68
C VAL A 486 -9.31 11.37 -1.74
N ILE A 487 -8.41 11.80 -0.85
CA ILE A 487 -7.03 11.34 -0.71
C ILE A 487 -6.83 10.82 0.72
N ASN A 488 -6.23 9.63 0.89
CA ASN A 488 -5.80 9.14 2.18
C ASN A 488 -4.34 9.51 2.50
N LEU A 489 -4.07 9.82 3.76
CA LEU A 489 -2.80 10.22 4.35
C LEU A 489 -2.67 9.58 5.74
N SER A 490 -1.46 9.47 6.27
CA SER A 490 -1.22 9.15 7.69
C SER A 490 -0.48 10.29 8.40
N GLY A 491 -0.39 10.20 9.72
CA GLY A 491 0.39 11.15 10.54
C GLY A 491 1.91 11.19 10.29
N GLN A 492 2.43 10.43 9.31
CA GLN A 492 3.86 10.36 8.97
C GLN A 492 4.14 10.61 7.48
N ASP A 493 3.18 11.19 6.76
CA ASP A 493 3.33 11.71 5.40
C ASP A 493 3.59 13.22 5.43
N LEU A 494 4.14 13.79 4.36
CA LEU A 494 4.18 15.24 4.10
C LEU A 494 3.98 15.52 2.60
N PRO A 495 3.38 16.67 2.23
CA PRO A 495 3.35 17.10 0.84
C PRO A 495 4.75 17.47 0.32
N LEU A 496 4.97 17.26 -0.99
CA LEU A 496 6.11 17.75 -1.77
C LEU A 496 5.75 18.94 -2.67
N ARG A 497 4.46 19.27 -2.79
CA ARG A 497 3.94 20.39 -3.60
C ARG A 497 2.82 21.13 -2.87
N THR A 498 2.41 22.28 -3.39
CA THR A 498 1.28 23.04 -2.87
C THR A 498 -0.05 22.31 -3.12
N MET A 499 -1.07 22.62 -2.32
CA MET A 499 -2.43 22.10 -2.56
C MET A 499 -3.05 22.74 -3.80
N GLU A 500 -2.61 23.95 -4.15
CA GLU A 500 -2.92 24.66 -5.39
C GLU A 500 -2.44 23.89 -6.63
N ASP A 501 -1.19 23.42 -6.63
CA ASP A 501 -0.64 22.56 -7.70
C ASP A 501 -1.42 21.24 -7.80
N LEU A 502 -1.73 20.61 -6.66
CA LEU A 502 -2.48 19.35 -6.60
C LEU A 502 -3.92 19.51 -7.12
N ALA A 503 -4.60 20.58 -6.71
CA ALA A 503 -5.97 20.87 -7.12
C ALA A 503 -6.08 21.26 -8.61
N LEU A 504 -5.05 21.88 -9.19
CA LEU A 504 -4.96 22.10 -10.63
C LEU A 504 -4.57 20.81 -11.38
N ALA A 505 -3.66 20.00 -10.84
CA ALA A 505 -3.21 18.78 -11.50
C ALA A 505 -4.33 17.73 -11.60
N LEU A 506 -5.21 17.64 -10.61
CA LEU A 506 -6.35 16.73 -10.62
C LEU A 506 -7.56 17.24 -11.44
N ALA A 507 -7.62 18.53 -11.78
CA ALA A 507 -8.79 19.14 -12.44
C ALA A 507 -9.21 18.52 -13.78
N PRO A 508 -8.30 18.11 -14.70
CA PRO A 508 -8.67 17.44 -15.95
C PRO A 508 -9.21 16.01 -15.79
N TYR A 509 -9.11 15.42 -14.59
CA TYR A 509 -9.31 13.98 -14.38
C TYR A 509 -10.56 13.63 -13.56
N ARG A 510 -11.48 14.57 -13.35
CA ARG A 510 -12.72 14.34 -12.57
C ARG A 510 -13.44 13.07 -13.03
N GLY A 511 -13.88 12.25 -12.07
CA GLY A 511 -14.47 10.94 -12.32
C GLY A 511 -13.47 9.80 -12.56
N LYS A 512 -12.16 10.07 -12.66
CA LYS A 512 -11.10 9.04 -12.61
C LYS A 512 -10.72 8.68 -11.17
N ASN A 513 -10.04 7.55 -11.00
CA ASN A 513 -9.57 7.07 -9.71
C ASN A 513 -8.11 6.60 -9.84
N PHE A 514 -7.22 7.10 -8.99
CA PHE A 514 -5.80 6.78 -9.01
C PHE A 514 -5.48 5.77 -7.91
N ILE A 515 -5.11 4.56 -8.31
CA ILE A 515 -4.61 3.50 -7.44
C ILE A 515 -3.46 2.83 -8.19
N ARG A 516 -2.29 2.71 -7.57
CA ARG A 516 -1.21 1.87 -8.14
C ARG A 516 -1.52 0.41 -7.84
N VAL A 517 -2.11 -0.27 -8.81
CA VAL A 517 -2.29 -1.73 -8.81
C VAL A 517 -0.94 -2.37 -9.09
N ASN A 518 -0.52 -3.28 -8.22
CA ASN A 518 0.77 -3.97 -8.29
C ASN A 518 0.68 -5.19 -9.21
N PHE A 519 -0.24 -6.11 -8.89
CA PHE A 519 -0.49 -7.36 -9.60
C PHE A 519 -1.84 -7.97 -9.16
N LYS A 520 -2.41 -8.84 -9.99
CA LYS A 520 -3.50 -9.76 -9.62
C LYS A 520 -2.92 -10.90 -8.77
N LEU A 521 -3.58 -11.26 -7.66
CA LEU A 521 -3.11 -12.34 -6.77
C LEU A 521 -3.29 -13.73 -7.42
N ASP A 522 -2.29 -14.61 -7.29
CA ASP A 522 -2.36 -16.00 -7.79
C ASP A 522 -2.69 -16.95 -6.63
N TYR A 523 -3.98 -17.20 -6.40
CA TYR A 523 -4.43 -18.13 -5.35
C TYR A 523 -3.92 -19.57 -5.51
N ILE A 524 -3.41 -19.99 -6.68
CA ILE A 524 -2.91 -21.35 -6.87
C ILE A 524 -1.51 -21.43 -6.26
N LYS A 525 -0.64 -20.46 -6.59
CA LYS A 525 0.76 -20.42 -6.15
C LYS A 525 0.94 -19.78 -4.78
N ASP A 526 0.27 -18.67 -4.50
CA ASP A 526 0.46 -17.88 -3.28
C ASP A 526 -0.29 -18.49 -2.09
N ALA A 527 0.43 -19.21 -1.23
CA ALA A 527 -0.15 -19.74 0.01
C ALA A 527 -0.82 -18.67 0.91
N PRO A 528 -0.25 -17.46 1.12
CA PRO A 528 -0.89 -16.42 1.94
C PRO A 528 -2.22 -15.89 1.35
N SER A 529 -2.37 -15.93 0.02
CA SER A 529 -3.62 -15.56 -0.69
C SER A 529 -4.74 -16.58 -0.47
N ARG A 530 -4.39 -17.84 -0.14
CA ARG A 530 -5.30 -18.92 0.28
C ARG A 530 -5.58 -18.95 1.79
N SER A 531 -4.84 -18.23 2.62
CA SER A 531 -5.17 -18.09 4.04
C SER A 531 -6.42 -17.21 4.24
N VAL A 532 -7.20 -17.53 5.26
CA VAL A 532 -8.34 -16.76 5.77
C VAL A 532 -7.85 -15.98 6.99
N TRP A 533 -7.90 -14.66 6.92
CA TRP A 533 -7.40 -13.77 7.96
C TRP A 533 -8.57 -13.13 8.71
N HIS A 534 -8.50 -13.01 10.05
CA HIS A 534 -9.53 -12.29 10.81
C HIS A 534 -8.94 -11.41 11.92
N ASN A 535 -9.47 -10.20 12.05
CA ASN A 535 -9.05 -9.24 13.07
C ASN A 535 -9.88 -9.40 14.35
N LEU A 536 -9.21 -9.60 15.49
CA LEU A 536 -9.82 -9.64 16.81
C LEU A 536 -8.88 -9.02 17.86
N GLY A 537 -9.43 -8.19 18.75
CA GLY A 537 -8.68 -7.63 19.88
C GLY A 537 -7.46 -6.76 19.53
N GLY A 538 -7.25 -6.42 18.26
CA GLY A 538 -6.03 -5.72 17.79
C GLY A 538 -4.94 -6.65 17.25
N HIS A 539 -5.22 -7.93 17.04
CA HIS A 539 -4.35 -8.87 16.33
C HIS A 539 -5.09 -9.48 15.13
N VAL A 540 -4.37 -9.93 14.11
CA VAL A 540 -4.93 -10.55 12.90
C VAL A 540 -4.50 -12.02 12.80
N TYR A 541 -5.44 -12.91 13.05
CA TYR A 541 -5.23 -14.36 13.12
C TYR A 541 -5.34 -15.00 11.74
N ASN A 542 -4.49 -15.99 11.45
CA ASN A 542 -4.64 -16.88 10.30
C ASN A 542 -5.58 -18.04 10.70
N VAL A 543 -6.84 -17.95 10.30
CA VAL A 543 -7.95 -18.78 10.82
C VAL A 543 -7.96 -20.19 10.22
N THR A 544 -7.90 -20.28 8.89
CA THR A 544 -7.97 -21.53 8.10
C THR A 544 -7.60 -21.24 6.64
N THR A 545 -7.82 -22.18 5.72
CA THR A 545 -7.58 -21.97 4.28
C THR A 545 -8.87 -21.99 3.45
N ARG A 546 -8.89 -21.18 2.39
CA ARG A 546 -9.97 -21.11 1.39
C ARG A 546 -9.52 -21.69 0.04
N LYS A 547 -10.49 -22.14 -0.76
CA LYS A 547 -10.26 -22.47 -2.17
C LYS A 547 -10.26 -21.17 -3.00
N PRO A 548 -9.58 -21.14 -4.17
CA PRO A 548 -9.72 -20.04 -5.11
C PRO A 548 -11.20 -19.75 -5.42
N GLY A 549 -11.58 -18.48 -5.33
CA GLY A 549 -12.93 -18.02 -5.68
C GLY A 549 -13.07 -17.78 -7.19
N HIS A 550 -14.31 -17.62 -7.66
CA HIS A 550 -14.63 -17.26 -9.05
C HIS A 550 -14.38 -15.75 -9.37
N PHE A 551 -13.44 -15.11 -8.67
CA PHE A 551 -13.26 -13.66 -8.71
C PHE A 551 -11.81 -13.27 -8.35
N ASP A 552 -11.36 -12.17 -8.94
CA ASP A 552 -9.97 -11.73 -8.91
C ASP A 552 -9.72 -10.70 -7.81
N LEU A 553 -8.79 -11.00 -6.90
CA LEU A 553 -8.20 -10.02 -5.98
C LEU A 553 -6.99 -9.35 -6.64
N TYR A 554 -6.80 -8.07 -6.33
CA TYR A 554 -5.70 -7.26 -6.85
C TYR A 554 -4.92 -6.61 -5.69
N SER A 555 -3.60 -6.84 -5.65
CA SER A 555 -2.70 -6.07 -4.79
C SER A 555 -2.51 -4.67 -5.36
N SER A 556 -2.45 -3.68 -4.47
CA SER A 556 -2.24 -2.27 -4.77
C SER A 556 -1.50 -1.59 -3.63
N ALA A 557 -0.98 -0.38 -3.84
CA ALA A 557 -0.55 0.46 -2.73
C ALA A 557 -1.78 0.89 -1.89
N THR A 558 -1.63 0.96 -0.55
CA THR A 558 -2.66 1.50 0.36
C THR A 558 -3.12 2.91 -0.04
N TRP A 559 -2.27 3.68 -0.71
CA TRP A 559 -2.53 5.07 -1.08
C TRP A 559 -3.34 5.22 -2.37
N PHE A 560 -4.40 6.02 -2.28
CA PHE A 560 -5.33 6.27 -3.36
C PHE A 560 -5.69 7.76 -3.53
N VAL A 561 -6.24 8.09 -4.70
CA VAL A 561 -7.03 9.29 -4.93
C VAL A 561 -8.32 8.86 -5.64
N LEU A 562 -9.44 8.86 -4.92
CA LEU A 562 -10.73 8.36 -5.44
C LEU A 562 -11.65 9.52 -5.81
N SER A 563 -12.30 9.43 -6.96
CA SER A 563 -13.48 10.23 -7.30
C SER A 563 -14.58 10.11 -6.24
N ARG A 564 -15.37 11.18 -6.07
CA ARG A 564 -16.52 11.20 -5.15
C ARG A 564 -17.50 10.05 -5.36
N ASP A 565 -17.73 9.67 -6.61
CA ASP A 565 -18.75 8.68 -6.98
C ASP A 565 -18.29 7.26 -6.67
N PHE A 566 -17.05 6.91 -6.98
CA PHE A 566 -16.47 5.63 -6.56
C PHE A 566 -16.34 5.55 -5.04
N ALA A 567 -15.99 6.65 -4.37
CA ALA A 567 -15.94 6.70 -2.91
C ALA A 567 -17.33 6.41 -2.30
N ASN A 568 -18.40 7.04 -2.80
CA ASN A 568 -19.78 6.75 -2.35
C ASN A 568 -20.24 5.32 -2.70
N PHE A 569 -19.80 4.75 -3.82
CA PHE A 569 -20.03 3.34 -4.15
C PHE A 569 -19.27 2.37 -3.23
N SER A 570 -18.02 2.67 -2.87
CA SER A 570 -17.15 1.78 -2.07
C SER A 570 -17.65 1.51 -0.64
N ILE A 571 -18.49 2.40 -0.10
CA ILE A 571 -19.14 2.28 1.20
C ILE A 571 -20.56 1.70 1.14
N ASN A 572 -21.20 1.71 -0.03
CA ASN A 572 -22.56 1.24 -0.26
C ASN A 572 -22.73 0.74 -1.71
N PRO A 573 -22.12 -0.40 -2.08
CA PRO A 573 -22.13 -0.88 -3.46
C PRO A 573 -23.48 -1.48 -3.81
N ASP A 574 -24.15 -0.89 -4.78
CA ASP A 574 -25.44 -1.35 -5.32
C ASP A 574 -25.31 -2.65 -6.15
N GLU A 575 -24.13 -2.94 -6.69
CA GLU A 575 -23.83 -4.16 -7.47
C GLU A 575 -23.73 -5.43 -6.60
N GLY A 576 -24.64 -6.38 -6.80
CA GLY A 576 -24.74 -7.62 -6.01
C GLY A 576 -23.46 -8.46 -5.97
N LYS A 577 -22.80 -8.65 -7.14
CA LYS A 577 -21.52 -9.37 -7.25
C LYS A 577 -20.41 -8.76 -6.40
N VAL A 578 -20.41 -7.44 -6.20
CA VAL A 578 -19.44 -6.77 -5.32
C VAL A 578 -19.80 -7.09 -3.86
N ARG A 579 -21.06 -6.89 -3.47
CA ARG A 579 -21.55 -7.22 -2.12
C ARG A 579 -21.20 -8.66 -1.73
N GLU A 580 -21.58 -9.65 -2.55
CA GLU A 580 -21.32 -11.08 -2.35
C GLU A 580 -19.84 -11.46 -2.08
N LYS A 581 -18.87 -10.58 -2.38
CA LYS A 581 -17.43 -10.83 -2.18
C LYS A 581 -16.78 -9.94 -1.13
N ILE A 582 -17.46 -8.97 -0.51
CA ILE A 582 -16.87 -8.14 0.57
C ILE A 582 -16.44 -8.98 1.78
N PHE A 583 -17.13 -10.08 2.11
CA PHE A 583 -16.67 -11.02 3.15
C PHE A 583 -15.38 -11.76 2.77
N PHE A 584 -15.21 -12.10 1.49
CA PHE A 584 -13.98 -12.70 0.98
C PHE A 584 -12.82 -11.68 0.96
N ILE A 585 -13.10 -10.41 0.63
CA ILE A 585 -12.10 -9.33 0.62
C ILE A 585 -11.62 -9.02 2.04
N GLN A 586 -12.52 -8.80 3.01
CA GLN A 586 -12.12 -8.42 4.38
C GLN A 586 -11.30 -9.50 5.10
N THR A 587 -11.50 -10.77 4.72
CA THR A 587 -10.77 -11.93 5.26
C THR A 587 -9.54 -12.32 4.43
N SER A 588 -9.06 -11.41 3.58
CA SER A 588 -7.80 -11.54 2.83
C SER A 588 -6.64 -10.90 3.60
N MET A 589 -5.40 -11.27 3.24
CA MET A 589 -4.19 -10.67 3.80
C MET A 589 -4.08 -9.20 3.39
N ILE A 590 -3.75 -8.31 4.35
CA ILE A 590 -3.51 -6.87 4.14
C ILE A 590 -4.62 -6.25 3.26
N PRO A 591 -5.87 -6.23 3.75
CA PRO A 591 -7.03 -5.84 2.95
C PRO A 591 -7.00 -4.36 2.55
N ASP A 592 -6.23 -3.51 3.24
CA ASP A 592 -5.99 -2.12 2.88
C ASP A 592 -5.15 -1.95 1.60
N GLU A 593 -4.27 -2.90 1.29
CA GLU A 593 -3.58 -2.99 -0.01
C GLU A 593 -4.43 -3.70 -1.09
N THR A 594 -5.67 -4.12 -0.78
CA THR A 594 -6.47 -4.98 -1.68
C THR A 594 -7.87 -4.42 -2.01
N TYR A 595 -8.57 -3.84 -1.03
CA TYR A 595 -10.01 -3.57 -1.08
C TYR A 595 -10.43 -2.64 -2.23
N PHE A 596 -9.83 -1.45 -2.34
CA PHE A 596 -10.27 -0.44 -3.30
C PHE A 596 -9.94 -0.81 -4.75
N ALA A 597 -8.74 -1.36 -5.02
CA ALA A 597 -8.38 -1.87 -6.34
C ALA A 597 -9.34 -2.97 -6.80
N THR A 598 -9.56 -3.96 -5.93
CA THR A 598 -10.44 -5.10 -6.18
C THR A 598 -11.88 -4.69 -6.47
N ILE A 599 -12.47 -3.79 -5.67
CA ILE A 599 -13.86 -3.33 -5.87
C ILE A 599 -13.98 -2.46 -7.13
N MET A 600 -12.93 -1.75 -7.54
CA MET A 600 -12.91 -0.99 -8.79
C MET A 600 -12.85 -1.92 -10.02
N GLU A 601 -11.97 -2.91 -9.99
CA GLU A 601 -11.80 -3.92 -11.05
C GLU A 601 -13.05 -4.80 -11.24
N ALA A 602 -13.80 -5.04 -10.15
CA ALA A 602 -15.01 -5.85 -10.11
C ALA A 602 -16.33 -5.07 -10.37
N SER A 603 -16.28 -3.78 -10.67
CA SER A 603 -17.48 -2.92 -10.82
C SER A 603 -17.47 -2.04 -12.08
N ARG A 604 -18.56 -1.29 -12.30
CA ARG A 604 -18.66 -0.28 -13.38
C ARG A 604 -17.53 0.75 -13.41
N PHE A 605 -16.79 0.92 -12.31
CA PHE A 605 -15.69 1.89 -12.20
C PHE A 605 -14.36 1.41 -12.80
N LYS A 606 -14.24 0.17 -13.27
CA LYS A 606 -13.03 -0.39 -13.91
C LYS A 606 -12.41 0.55 -14.97
N GLY A 607 -13.22 1.11 -15.87
CA GLY A 607 -12.78 2.07 -16.92
C GLY A 607 -12.37 3.47 -16.43
N THR A 608 -12.40 3.71 -15.11
CA THR A 608 -11.99 4.95 -14.46
C THR A 608 -10.65 4.86 -13.74
N LEU A 609 -10.09 3.64 -13.59
CA LEU A 609 -8.79 3.41 -12.98
C LEU A 609 -7.67 4.10 -13.78
N VAL A 610 -6.72 4.70 -13.07
CA VAL A 610 -5.44 5.17 -13.56
C VAL A 610 -4.35 4.58 -12.66
N ASN A 611 -3.45 3.78 -13.25
CA ASN A 611 -2.48 2.98 -12.51
C ASN A 611 -1.27 3.81 -12.02
N PHE A 612 -1.52 4.72 -11.08
CA PHE A 612 -0.57 5.74 -10.64
C PHE A 612 -0.69 6.02 -9.13
N ASN A 613 0.42 6.42 -8.49
CA ASN A 613 0.47 6.80 -7.07
C ASN A 613 1.03 8.21 -6.91
N LEU A 614 0.37 9.05 -6.12
CA LEU A 614 0.82 10.41 -5.81
C LEU A 614 1.84 10.46 -4.65
N HIS A 615 2.10 9.34 -3.97
CA HIS A 615 3.01 9.22 -2.84
C HIS A 615 4.35 8.58 -3.24
N PHE A 616 5.45 9.31 -3.06
CA PHE A 616 6.78 8.70 -3.02
C PHE A 616 6.93 7.86 -1.74
N THR A 617 7.45 6.64 -1.88
CA THR A 617 7.72 5.72 -0.75
C THR A 617 9.08 5.05 -0.97
N PRO A 618 10.07 5.20 -0.06
CA PRO A 618 11.36 4.54 -0.16
C PRO A 618 11.22 3.05 0.13
N ARG A 619 12.17 2.27 -0.40
CA ARG A 619 12.21 0.82 -0.23
C ARG A 619 12.39 0.41 1.24
N PHE A 620 12.02 -0.84 1.53
CA PHE A 620 12.28 -1.50 2.80
C PHE A 620 13.81 -1.62 3.06
N GLU A 621 14.24 -1.42 4.31
CA GLU A 621 15.62 -1.65 4.72
C GLU A 621 15.73 -2.84 5.68
N GLY A 622 15.76 -4.05 5.13
CA GLY A 622 15.92 -5.31 5.88
C GLY A 622 17.31 -5.52 6.49
N ASN A 623 17.89 -4.50 7.12
CA ASN A 623 19.24 -4.52 7.69
C ASN A 623 19.29 -5.26 9.06
N ASP A 624 18.14 -5.51 9.70
CA ASP A 624 18.00 -6.33 10.90
C ASP A 624 16.59 -6.96 11.00
N ARG A 625 16.37 -7.81 12.00
CA ARG A 625 15.08 -8.49 12.26
C ARG A 625 13.91 -7.51 12.48
N ASN A 626 14.15 -6.39 13.16
CA ASN A 626 13.13 -5.40 13.53
C ASN A 626 12.57 -4.68 12.30
N ASN A 627 13.30 -4.70 11.19
CA ASN A 627 12.86 -4.20 9.90
C ASN A 627 12.31 -5.29 8.95
N LEU A 628 12.62 -6.58 9.17
CA LEU A 628 12.15 -7.70 8.34
C LEU A 628 10.78 -8.27 8.76
N CYS A 629 10.55 -8.58 10.05
CA CYS A 629 9.25 -9.09 10.53
C CYS A 629 8.62 -8.15 11.57
N ARG A 630 8.66 -6.84 11.27
CA ARG A 630 8.24 -5.73 12.15
C ARG A 630 6.84 -5.91 12.72
N HIS A 631 5.94 -6.51 11.95
CA HIS A 631 4.51 -6.59 12.27
C HIS A 631 4.05 -7.94 12.85
N SER A 632 4.96 -8.83 13.24
CA SER A 632 4.59 -10.14 13.83
C SER A 632 3.83 -10.08 15.16
N ASP A 633 3.70 -8.91 15.78
CA ASP A 633 2.82 -8.68 16.94
C ASP A 633 1.40 -8.25 16.52
N ASP A 634 1.25 -7.67 15.33
CA ASP A 634 -0.03 -7.20 14.77
C ASP A 634 -0.81 -8.32 14.05
N ILE A 635 -0.10 -9.33 13.51
CA ILE A 635 -0.64 -10.37 12.63
C ILE A 635 0.14 -11.69 12.73
N ASP A 636 -0.52 -12.81 12.40
CA ASP A 636 0.08 -14.13 12.14
C ASP A 636 0.94 -14.15 10.84
N TYR A 637 1.76 -13.12 10.59
CA TYR A 637 2.57 -12.97 9.37
C TYR A 637 3.85 -12.13 9.57
N CYS A 638 4.87 -12.36 8.74
CA CYS A 638 6.09 -11.54 8.71
C CYS A 638 5.90 -10.30 7.81
N GLY A 639 5.35 -9.22 8.37
CA GLY A 639 5.16 -7.96 7.66
C GLY A 639 6.37 -7.00 7.73
N MET A 640 6.72 -6.41 6.59
CA MET A 640 7.67 -5.28 6.46
C MET A 640 6.91 -3.94 6.34
N GLY A 641 7.61 -2.82 6.57
CA GLY A 641 7.08 -1.47 6.36
C GLY A 641 8.17 -0.50 5.89
N PRO A 642 7.84 0.53 5.09
CA PRO A 642 8.84 1.40 4.48
C PRO A 642 9.68 2.13 5.54
N ARG A 643 10.96 2.36 5.21
CA ARG A 643 11.91 3.00 6.12
C ARG A 643 11.55 4.45 6.42
N VAL A 644 12.17 4.98 7.48
CA VAL A 644 12.15 6.43 7.76
C VAL A 644 13.06 7.14 6.74
N LEU A 645 12.65 8.33 6.31
CA LEU A 645 13.46 9.22 5.48
C LEU A 645 14.50 9.94 6.35
N HIS A 646 15.71 10.11 5.84
CA HIS A 646 16.84 10.74 6.53
C HIS A 646 17.40 11.92 5.72
N SER A 647 18.27 12.73 6.31
CA SER A 647 18.77 13.98 5.69
C SER A 647 19.38 13.80 4.28
N ALA A 648 19.97 12.64 4.00
CA ALA A 648 20.50 12.30 2.67
C ALA A 648 19.42 12.21 1.58
N ASP A 649 18.16 11.93 1.95
CA ASP A 649 17.04 11.76 1.01
C ASP A 649 16.45 13.10 0.55
N VAL A 650 16.79 14.24 1.17
CA VAL A 650 16.20 15.55 0.81
C VAL A 650 16.43 15.89 -0.66
N GLY A 651 17.60 15.54 -1.22
CA GLY A 651 17.87 15.68 -2.66
C GLY A 651 16.96 14.80 -3.53
N LEU A 652 16.74 13.56 -3.11
CA LEU A 652 15.88 12.58 -3.79
C LEU A 652 14.39 12.96 -3.72
N LEU A 653 13.94 13.51 -2.59
CA LEU A 653 12.58 14.03 -2.39
C LEU A 653 12.31 15.27 -3.28
N ARG A 654 13.28 16.19 -3.35
CA ARG A 654 13.24 17.31 -4.30
C ARG A 654 13.14 16.82 -5.73
N LEU A 655 13.93 15.80 -6.10
CA LEU A 655 13.87 15.17 -7.41
C LEU A 655 12.47 14.61 -7.70
N HIS A 656 11.93 13.73 -6.85
CA HIS A 656 10.65 13.06 -7.07
C HIS A 656 9.40 13.95 -7.04
N SER A 657 9.51 15.21 -6.60
CA SER A 657 8.42 16.20 -6.62
C SER A 657 7.93 16.58 -8.03
N HIS A 658 8.61 16.17 -9.11
CA HIS A 658 8.03 16.29 -10.45
C HIS A 658 6.83 15.36 -10.66
N ARG A 659 6.78 14.18 -10.02
CA ARG A 659 5.69 13.20 -10.14
C ARG A 659 4.76 13.14 -8.93
N HIS A 660 5.36 13.16 -7.74
CA HIS A 660 4.67 12.86 -6.49
C HIS A 660 4.30 14.15 -5.76
N PHE A 661 3.08 14.20 -5.22
CA PHE A 661 2.57 15.33 -4.44
C PHE A 661 2.77 15.13 -2.95
N PHE A 662 3.04 13.89 -2.51
CA PHE A 662 3.29 13.51 -1.13
C PHE A 662 4.50 12.57 -1.05
N ALA A 663 5.07 12.45 0.14
CA ALA A 663 6.09 11.47 0.46
C ALA A 663 5.89 10.86 1.84
N ARG A 664 6.40 9.64 2.00
CA ARG A 664 6.51 8.90 3.26
C ARG A 664 7.89 8.25 3.34
N LYS A 665 8.37 7.77 4.49
CA LYS A 665 7.78 7.91 5.82
C LYS A 665 8.66 8.87 6.62
N PHE A 666 8.11 10.00 7.03
CA PHE A 666 8.83 10.93 7.89
C PHE A 666 8.82 10.47 9.34
N SER A 667 9.78 10.92 10.15
CA SER A 667 9.77 10.60 11.59
C SER A 667 8.49 11.11 12.27
N ALA A 668 8.15 10.55 13.42
CA ALA A 668 7.06 11.05 14.26
C ALA A 668 7.50 12.22 15.16
N ASN A 669 8.81 12.50 15.21
CA ASN A 669 9.40 13.66 15.87
C ASN A 669 9.10 14.94 15.07
N PRO A 670 8.45 15.98 15.62
CA PRO A 670 8.19 17.23 14.91
C PRO A 670 9.43 18.13 14.76
N GLN A 671 10.54 17.84 15.44
CA GLN A 671 11.86 18.49 15.29
C GLN A 671 12.84 17.69 14.41
N ASP A 672 12.37 16.67 13.70
CA ASP A 672 13.14 15.92 12.70
C ASP A 672 13.69 16.84 11.60
N ASP A 673 14.97 16.68 11.25
CA ASP A 673 15.68 17.61 10.36
C ASP A 673 15.16 17.54 8.92
N VAL A 674 14.79 16.33 8.45
CA VAL A 674 14.15 16.11 7.16
C VAL A 674 12.79 16.79 7.11
N ARG A 675 11.94 16.60 8.13
CA ARG A 675 10.63 17.26 8.23
C ARG A 675 10.77 18.78 8.22
N GLU A 676 11.66 19.33 9.03
CA GLU A 676 11.93 20.76 9.04
C GLU A 676 12.39 21.25 7.67
N GLN A 677 13.28 20.52 6.98
CA GLN A 677 13.78 20.93 5.66
C GLN A 677 12.71 20.86 4.56
N ILE A 678 11.85 19.83 4.56
CA ILE A 678 10.72 19.73 3.62
C ILE A 678 9.69 20.83 3.88
N ILE A 679 9.39 21.15 5.14
CA ILE A 679 8.52 22.28 5.51
C ILE A 679 9.11 23.61 5.02
N LYS A 680 10.41 23.83 5.24
CA LYS A 680 11.14 25.02 4.74
C LYS A 680 11.13 25.07 3.21
N ASP A 681 11.29 23.95 2.53
CA ASP A 681 11.30 23.87 1.07
C ASP A 681 9.91 24.15 0.47
N LEU A 682 8.82 23.69 1.08
CA LEU A 682 7.46 24.07 0.68
C LEU A 682 7.24 25.58 0.83
N ALA A 683 7.62 26.15 1.98
CA ALA A 683 7.39 27.57 2.28
C ALA A 683 8.13 28.53 1.33
N HIS A 684 9.32 28.14 0.86
CA HIS A 684 10.11 28.90 -0.12
C HIS A 684 9.84 28.47 -1.57
N TYR A 685 8.87 27.58 -1.80
CA TYR A 685 8.57 26.96 -3.10
C TYR A 685 9.75 26.18 -3.73
N ASN A 686 10.78 25.77 -2.97
CA ASN A 686 12.04 25.17 -3.46
C ASN A 686 11.87 23.90 -4.31
N PHE A 687 10.71 23.25 -4.31
CA PHE A 687 10.37 22.14 -5.21
C PHE A 687 10.09 22.59 -6.66
N SER A 688 9.66 23.84 -6.89
CA SER A 688 9.36 24.37 -8.23
C SER A 688 10.59 24.87 -9.03
N PRO A 689 11.58 25.59 -8.43
CA PRO A 689 12.75 26.12 -9.15
C PRO A 689 13.52 25.14 -10.02
N PRO A 690 13.80 23.87 -9.63
CA PRO A 690 14.50 22.92 -10.51
C PRO A 690 13.82 22.71 -11.86
N PHE A 691 12.49 22.85 -11.91
CA PHE A 691 11.68 22.70 -13.11
C PHE A 691 11.47 24.05 -13.83
N LYS A 692 11.35 25.16 -13.09
CA LYS A 692 11.32 26.50 -13.70
C LYS A 692 12.68 26.94 -14.28
N LEU A 693 13.79 26.32 -13.84
CA LEU A 693 15.16 26.47 -14.35
C LEU A 693 15.34 25.88 -15.77
N GLY A 694 14.65 26.50 -16.74
CA GLY A 694 14.70 26.12 -18.15
C GLY A 694 13.69 26.84 -19.06
N VAL A 695 12.69 27.52 -18.50
CA VAL A 695 11.68 28.26 -19.26
C VAL A 695 11.80 29.76 -18.94
N PRO A 696 12.39 30.58 -19.83
CA PRO A 696 12.48 32.03 -19.62
C PRO A 696 11.11 32.70 -19.55
N ASP A 697 10.99 33.78 -18.77
CA ASP A 697 9.76 34.58 -18.68
C ASP A 697 9.28 35.13 -20.04
N THR A 698 10.20 35.31 -21.00
CA THR A 698 9.87 35.65 -22.40
C THR A 698 9.09 34.53 -23.10
N VAL A 699 9.42 33.27 -22.83
CA VAL A 699 8.67 32.10 -23.36
C VAL A 699 7.32 31.99 -22.66
N VAL A 700 7.28 32.14 -21.33
CA VAL A 700 6.00 32.16 -20.56
C VAL A 700 5.06 33.26 -21.08
N ARG A 701 5.61 34.44 -21.39
CA ARG A 701 4.85 35.53 -22.01
C ARG A 701 4.32 35.16 -23.39
N LYS A 702 5.14 34.61 -24.29
CA LYS A 702 4.70 34.20 -25.64
C LYS A 702 3.67 33.07 -25.59
N LEU A 703 3.76 32.15 -24.62
CA LEU A 703 2.72 31.14 -24.35
C LEU A 703 1.38 31.78 -23.94
N ALA A 704 1.40 32.84 -23.12
CA ALA A 704 0.20 33.61 -22.78
C ALA A 704 -0.36 34.42 -23.98
N GLU A 705 0.51 34.95 -24.85
CA GLU A 705 0.11 35.66 -26.07
C GLU A 705 -0.50 34.70 -27.11
N HIS A 706 0.02 33.47 -27.21
CA HIS A 706 -0.59 32.39 -28.00
C HIS A 706 -1.93 31.95 -27.41
N ALA A 707 -2.02 31.71 -26.10
CA ALA A 707 -3.27 31.36 -25.43
C ALA A 707 -4.36 32.45 -25.56
N LEU A 708 -3.98 33.73 -25.49
CA LEU A 708 -4.88 34.86 -25.78
C LEU A 708 -5.36 34.86 -27.24
N THR A 709 -4.56 34.37 -28.18
CA THR A 709 -4.96 34.26 -29.59
C THR A 709 -6.06 33.19 -29.74
N CYS A 710 -5.88 32.00 -29.16
CA CYS A 710 -6.92 30.97 -29.14
C CYS A 710 -8.19 31.41 -28.36
N LEU A 711 -8.03 32.13 -27.24
CA LEU A 711 -9.16 32.71 -26.51
C LEU A 711 -9.96 33.71 -27.37
N LYS A 712 -9.27 34.52 -28.18
CA LYS A 712 -9.94 35.42 -29.14
C LYS A 712 -10.66 34.65 -30.24
N GLU A 713 -10.10 33.56 -30.76
CA GLU A 713 -10.71 32.76 -31.82
C GLU A 713 -12.12 32.28 -31.40
N ASN A 714 -12.25 31.79 -30.17
CA ASN A 714 -13.48 31.26 -29.57
C ASN A 714 -14.61 32.29 -29.29
N HIS A 715 -14.38 33.60 -29.44
CA HIS A 715 -15.36 34.66 -29.11
C HIS A 715 -15.86 35.45 -30.35
N SER A 716 -16.83 36.36 -30.17
CA SER A 716 -17.40 37.12 -31.30
C SER A 716 -16.47 38.26 -31.77
N PRO A 717 -16.41 38.59 -33.08
CA PRO A 717 -15.50 39.61 -33.62
C PRO A 717 -15.52 40.97 -32.92
N HIS A 718 -16.67 41.40 -32.40
CA HIS A 718 -16.84 42.69 -31.73
C HIS A 718 -16.25 42.74 -30.30
N GLU A 719 -15.85 41.60 -29.74
CA GLU A 719 -15.32 41.45 -28.37
C GLU A 719 -13.79 41.35 -28.34
N LYS A 720 -13.16 40.92 -29.45
CA LYS A 720 -11.74 40.48 -29.55
C LYS A 720 -10.67 41.57 -29.31
N ASN A 721 -11.05 42.80 -28.92
CA ASN A 721 -10.16 43.92 -28.59
C ASN A 721 -9.47 43.76 -27.21
N TRP A 722 -8.96 42.57 -26.94
CA TRP A 722 -8.16 42.23 -25.77
C TRP A 722 -6.66 42.36 -26.05
N THR A 723 -5.91 42.92 -25.11
CA THR A 723 -4.44 42.86 -25.08
C THR A 723 -3.96 42.14 -23.82
N LEU A 724 -2.85 41.40 -23.91
CA LEU A 724 -2.24 40.80 -22.72
C LEU A 724 -1.70 41.92 -21.82
N HIS A 725 -2.26 42.04 -20.62
CA HIS A 725 -1.85 43.07 -19.66
C HIS A 725 -0.63 42.59 -18.85
N ARG A 726 -0.75 41.40 -18.23
CA ARG A 726 0.35 40.69 -17.54
C ARG A 726 -0.01 39.22 -17.36
N VAL A 727 1.01 38.35 -17.29
CA VAL A 727 0.88 37.03 -16.66
C VAL A 727 0.83 37.26 -15.14
N THR A 728 -0.09 36.59 -14.44
CA THR A 728 -0.23 36.70 -12.97
C THR A 728 0.40 35.52 -12.23
N SER A 729 0.32 34.31 -12.79
CA SER A 729 1.03 33.14 -12.28
C SER A 729 1.20 32.07 -13.35
N TRP A 730 2.12 31.12 -13.13
CA TRP A 730 2.24 29.93 -13.97
C TRP A 730 2.81 28.74 -13.19
N ALA A 731 2.42 27.53 -13.58
CA ALA A 731 2.81 26.26 -12.95
C ALA A 731 3.13 25.19 -13.99
N ILE A 732 3.97 24.24 -13.59
CA ILE A 732 4.37 23.04 -14.36
C ILE A 732 3.92 21.83 -13.52
N LEU A 733 2.93 21.08 -14.00
CA LEU A 733 2.29 20.00 -13.26
C LEU A 733 2.55 18.66 -13.96
N PRO A 734 2.77 17.54 -13.24
CA PRO A 734 2.79 16.22 -13.86
C PRO A 734 1.46 15.90 -14.53
N ARG A 735 1.54 15.23 -15.67
CA ARG A 735 0.38 14.57 -16.28
C ARG A 735 0.09 13.26 -15.55
N LEU A 736 -1.15 13.07 -15.11
CA LEU A 736 -1.51 11.95 -14.22
C LEU A 736 -1.99 10.71 -15.00
N ASP A 737 -2.54 10.88 -16.21
CA ASP A 737 -2.70 9.84 -17.22
C ASP A 737 -1.47 9.75 -18.15
N ILE A 738 -1.50 8.81 -19.09
CA ILE A 738 -0.47 8.60 -20.12
C ILE A 738 -1.11 8.91 -21.48
N SER A 739 -0.48 9.70 -22.35
CA SER A 739 -1.08 10.04 -23.66
C SER A 739 -0.98 8.92 -24.71
N ASP A 740 0.12 8.17 -24.67
CA ASP A 740 0.41 7.02 -25.53
C ASP A 740 0.47 5.77 -24.64
N PRO A 741 -0.45 4.79 -24.78
CA PRO A 741 -0.46 3.60 -23.94
C PRO A 741 0.83 2.77 -24.08
N CYS A 742 1.58 2.90 -25.18
CA CYS A 742 2.88 2.23 -25.32
C CYS A 742 3.98 2.83 -24.43
N CYS A 743 3.74 3.98 -23.79
CA CYS A 743 4.60 4.55 -22.77
C CYS A 743 4.32 4.07 -21.34
N GLU A 744 3.31 3.21 -21.11
CA GLU A 744 2.95 2.71 -19.78
C GLU A 744 4.11 1.94 -19.10
N VAL A 745 4.73 1.00 -19.83
CA VAL A 745 5.82 0.17 -19.31
C VAL A 745 7.02 1.00 -18.82
N PRO A 746 7.58 1.95 -19.59
CA PRO A 746 8.57 2.90 -19.09
C PRO A 746 8.16 3.64 -17.82
N ARG A 747 6.92 4.15 -17.75
CA ARG A 747 6.40 4.88 -16.60
C ARG A 747 6.31 4.02 -15.34
N LEU A 748 5.82 2.78 -15.47
CA LEU A 748 5.71 1.81 -14.36
C LEU A 748 7.07 1.43 -13.77
N MET A 749 8.12 1.40 -14.60
CA MET A 749 9.52 1.20 -14.19
C MET A 749 10.17 2.43 -13.55
N GLY A 750 9.43 3.54 -13.40
CA GLY A 750 9.97 4.83 -12.93
C GLY A 750 10.83 5.56 -13.97
N GLY A 751 10.89 5.09 -15.22
CA GLY A 751 11.74 5.63 -16.26
C GLY A 751 11.06 6.68 -17.13
N LEU A 752 11.62 7.89 -17.12
CA LEU A 752 11.76 8.79 -18.29
C LEU A 752 10.49 9.38 -18.97
N VAL A 753 9.30 8.83 -18.76
CA VAL A 753 8.04 9.28 -19.38
C VAL A 753 7.29 10.23 -18.44
N ASP A 754 7.79 11.46 -18.38
CA ASP A 754 7.14 12.59 -17.73
C ASP A 754 6.59 13.55 -18.77
N GLU A 755 5.27 13.46 -18.98
CA GLU A 755 4.52 14.52 -19.65
C GLU A 755 4.18 15.62 -18.63
N PHE A 756 4.28 16.88 -19.05
CA PHE A 756 3.96 18.04 -18.23
C PHE A 756 2.76 18.81 -18.80
N LEU A 757 1.85 19.17 -17.90
CA LEU A 757 0.79 20.14 -18.14
C LEU A 757 1.24 21.51 -17.63
N TYR A 758 1.19 22.52 -18.50
CA TYR A 758 1.54 23.89 -18.15
C TYR A 758 0.24 24.64 -17.88
N THR A 759 0.14 25.30 -16.73
CA THR A 759 -1.00 26.15 -16.39
C THR A 759 -0.51 27.59 -16.35
N ILE A 760 -1.13 28.49 -17.11
CA ILE A 760 -0.78 29.90 -17.14
C ILE A 760 -2.03 30.70 -16.78
N VAL A 761 -1.92 31.57 -15.78
CA VAL A 761 -2.96 32.53 -15.41
C VAL A 761 -2.49 33.92 -15.83
N PHE A 762 -3.33 34.64 -16.54
CA PHE A 762 -2.99 35.93 -17.12
C PHE A 762 -4.18 36.87 -17.15
N THR A 763 -3.90 38.16 -17.03
CA THR A 763 -4.92 39.22 -17.17
C THR A 763 -4.88 39.85 -18.55
N VAL A 764 -6.05 40.11 -19.10
CA VAL A 764 -6.25 40.83 -20.36
C VAL A 764 -6.90 42.18 -20.09
N ALA A 765 -6.61 43.18 -20.90
CA ALA A 765 -7.27 44.48 -20.87
C ALA A 765 -8.17 44.67 -22.10
N ASN A 766 -9.37 45.22 -21.89
CA ASN A 766 -10.30 45.66 -22.93
C ASN A 766 -10.69 47.11 -22.65
N THR A 767 -10.76 47.97 -23.68
CA THR A 767 -11.15 49.37 -23.53
C THR A 767 -12.61 49.59 -23.09
N LYS A 768 -13.47 48.56 -23.19
CA LYS A 768 -14.87 48.59 -22.72
C LYS A 768 -15.13 47.78 -21.46
N MET A 769 -14.42 46.67 -21.26
CA MET A 769 -14.70 45.68 -20.19
C MET A 769 -13.71 45.74 -19.02
N GLY A 770 -12.70 46.63 -19.07
CA GLY A 770 -11.69 46.74 -18.02
C GLY A 770 -10.64 45.64 -18.08
N VAL A 771 -10.21 45.15 -16.92
CA VAL A 771 -9.23 44.06 -16.80
C VAL A 771 -9.93 42.80 -16.30
N GLN A 772 -9.73 41.68 -17.00
CA GLN A 772 -10.29 40.37 -16.66
C GLN A 772 -9.16 39.34 -16.54
N GLU A 773 -9.31 38.33 -15.68
CA GLU A 773 -8.36 37.22 -15.59
C GLU A 773 -8.83 36.00 -16.39
N ALA A 774 -7.89 35.35 -17.05
CA ALA A 774 -8.06 34.15 -17.84
C ALA A 774 -7.02 33.11 -17.44
N ARG A 775 -7.35 31.83 -17.68
CA ARG A 775 -6.46 30.70 -17.45
C ARG A 775 -6.35 29.88 -18.73
N ALA A 776 -5.15 29.42 -19.02
CA ALA A 776 -4.87 28.46 -20.07
C ALA A 776 -4.21 27.22 -19.50
N SER A 777 -4.57 26.07 -20.07
CA SER A 777 -3.84 24.83 -19.99
C SER A 777 -3.12 24.63 -21.33
N LEU A 778 -1.86 24.20 -21.28
CA LEU A 778 -1.06 23.90 -22.46
C LEU A 778 -0.32 22.58 -22.27
N SER A 779 -0.29 21.75 -23.30
CA SER A 779 0.56 20.56 -23.37
C SER A 779 1.77 20.81 -24.28
N MET A 780 2.92 20.28 -23.87
CA MET A 780 4.12 20.22 -24.70
C MET A 780 4.05 18.95 -25.58
N ARG A 781 4.55 19.01 -26.82
CA ARG A 781 4.76 17.76 -27.60
C ARG A 781 5.79 16.88 -26.89
N SER A 782 5.57 15.56 -26.88
CA SER A 782 6.49 14.64 -26.20
C SER A 782 7.90 14.66 -26.82
N ARG A 783 8.89 14.42 -25.95
CA ARG A 783 10.33 14.35 -26.25
C ARG A 783 10.87 12.90 -26.17
N HIS A 784 10.00 11.94 -25.87
CA HIS A 784 10.28 10.52 -25.94
C HIS A 784 9.48 9.89 -27.09
N SER A 785 9.98 8.81 -27.66
CA SER A 785 9.24 7.96 -28.60
C SER A 785 9.02 6.61 -27.94
N CYS A 786 7.76 6.17 -27.87
CA CYS A 786 7.39 4.84 -27.37
C CYS A 786 7.00 3.93 -28.55
N PHE A 787 7.17 2.62 -28.40
CA PHE A 787 7.10 1.68 -29.52
C PHE A 787 6.24 0.44 -29.21
N SER A 788 5.22 0.24 -30.05
CA SER A 788 4.36 -0.95 -30.07
C SER A 788 5.04 -2.21 -30.65
N LEU A 789 6.24 -2.09 -31.21
CA LEU A 789 6.95 -3.19 -31.87
C LEU A 789 8.43 -3.22 -31.46
N GLY A 790 8.99 -4.43 -31.43
CA GLY A 790 10.38 -4.67 -31.03
C GLY A 790 10.60 -4.73 -29.52
N VAL A 791 11.87 -4.78 -29.12
CA VAL A 791 12.32 -4.97 -27.72
C VAL A 791 12.53 -3.66 -26.96
N ILE A 792 12.87 -2.57 -27.67
CA ILE A 792 13.00 -1.23 -27.08
C ILE A 792 11.60 -0.62 -26.99
N ARG A 793 11.11 -0.39 -25.77
CA ARG A 793 9.77 0.18 -25.52
C ARG A 793 9.75 1.70 -25.54
N SER A 794 10.84 2.36 -25.18
CA SER A 794 10.99 3.80 -25.41
C SER A 794 12.42 4.25 -25.67
N MET A 795 12.53 5.38 -26.37
CA MET A 795 13.75 6.15 -26.62
C MET A 795 13.57 7.59 -26.14
N GLN A 796 14.61 8.17 -25.53
CA GLN A 796 14.71 9.61 -25.26
C GLN A 796 16.13 10.12 -25.59
N LEU A 797 16.24 11.38 -26.00
CA LEU A 797 17.50 12.10 -26.25
C LEU A 797 17.65 13.33 -25.34
N SER A 798 18.89 13.68 -24.97
CA SER A 798 19.21 14.94 -24.25
C SER A 798 20.68 15.35 -24.42
N THR A 799 20.98 16.65 -24.38
CA THR A 799 22.36 17.17 -24.30
C THR A 799 22.85 17.38 -22.86
N ARG A 800 21.99 17.23 -21.85
CA ARG A 800 22.34 17.40 -20.43
C ARG A 800 22.87 16.09 -19.82
N LEU A 801 24.00 16.19 -19.12
CA LEU A 801 24.50 15.16 -18.21
C LEU A 801 23.86 15.36 -16.82
N GLU A 802 23.60 14.26 -16.12
CA GLU A 802 23.18 14.26 -14.72
C GLU A 802 24.39 14.40 -13.76
N HIS A 803 24.28 15.27 -12.75
CA HIS A 803 25.24 15.38 -11.66
C HIS A 803 24.74 14.64 -10.41
N HIS A 804 25.68 14.26 -9.52
CA HIS A 804 25.46 13.64 -8.19
C HIS A 804 25.32 12.11 -8.11
N TYR A 805 26.28 11.37 -8.69
CA TYR A 805 26.66 10.06 -8.15
C TYR A 805 27.39 10.26 -6.80
N ASN A 806 26.76 9.89 -5.68
CA ASN A 806 27.40 9.85 -4.36
C ASN A 806 27.85 8.40 -4.05
N PRO A 807 29.16 8.09 -4.05
CA PRO A 807 29.65 6.72 -3.85
C PRO A 807 29.43 6.15 -2.44
N HIS A 808 28.97 6.96 -1.48
CA HIS A 808 28.76 6.54 -0.08
C HIS A 808 27.31 6.16 0.25
N LEU A 809 26.37 6.24 -0.70
CA LEU A 809 25.01 5.72 -0.52
C LEU A 809 24.92 4.24 -0.96
N PRO A 810 24.24 3.37 -0.18
CA PRO A 810 24.09 1.96 -0.55
C PRO A 810 23.24 1.82 -1.81
N ARG A 811 23.78 1.12 -2.83
CA ARG A 811 23.11 0.81 -4.10
C ARG A 811 21.80 0.03 -3.88
N ARG A 812 20.66 0.72 -3.81
CA ARG A 812 19.33 0.07 -3.63
C ARG A 812 18.21 0.60 -4.53
N ASP A 813 18.42 1.69 -5.26
CA ASP A 813 17.63 2.05 -6.44
C ASP A 813 18.47 1.84 -7.72
N PRO A 814 17.85 1.62 -8.90
CA PRO A 814 18.59 1.50 -10.16
C PRO A 814 19.41 2.78 -10.37
N PRO A 815 20.75 2.71 -10.56
CA PRO A 815 21.60 3.90 -10.72
C PRO A 815 21.35 4.71 -12.00
N ASP A 816 20.33 4.34 -12.79
CA ASP A 816 20.28 4.60 -14.22
C ASP A 816 18.98 5.17 -14.79
N SER A 817 17.98 5.47 -13.96
CA SER A 817 16.85 6.33 -14.37
C SER A 817 17.30 7.80 -14.45
N LEU A 818 17.71 8.24 -15.64
CA LEU A 818 18.18 9.62 -15.84
C LEU A 818 17.06 10.63 -15.52
N SER A 819 17.25 11.53 -14.56
CA SER A 819 16.21 12.49 -14.16
C SER A 819 16.14 13.72 -15.08
N VAL A 820 15.87 13.49 -16.37
CA VAL A 820 15.81 14.52 -17.43
C VAL A 820 14.38 14.68 -17.95
N ALA A 821 13.45 14.72 -16.99
CA ALA A 821 12.12 15.30 -17.12
C ALA A 821 12.23 16.84 -17.20
N LEU A 822 12.86 17.36 -18.27
CA LEU A 822 12.95 18.80 -18.51
C LEU A 822 11.60 19.31 -19.02
N PRO A 823 11.02 20.36 -18.42
CA PRO A 823 9.82 21.03 -18.90
C PRO A 823 10.19 22.08 -19.96
N SER A 824 10.92 21.66 -20.99
CA SER A 824 11.25 22.46 -22.18
C SER A 824 11.27 21.54 -23.40
N PRO A 825 10.58 21.89 -24.51
CA PRO A 825 10.59 21.10 -25.73
C PRO A 825 11.95 21.13 -26.43
N THR A 826 12.79 22.12 -26.13
CA THR A 826 14.14 22.26 -26.67
C THR A 826 15.22 22.17 -25.59
N GLU A 827 16.43 21.83 -26.01
CA GLU A 827 17.64 21.83 -25.19
C GLU A 827 18.72 22.74 -25.81
N PRO A 828 19.72 23.21 -25.06
CA PRO A 828 20.70 24.15 -25.59
C PRO A 828 21.54 23.52 -26.71
N ALA A 829 21.71 24.27 -27.79
CA ALA A 829 22.70 24.02 -28.84
C ALA A 829 24.14 24.29 -28.36
N GLY A 830 25.13 23.94 -29.18
CA GLY A 830 26.56 24.15 -28.92
C GLY A 830 27.24 23.03 -28.12
N GLY A 831 26.49 22.08 -27.56
CA GLY A 831 27.04 20.92 -26.86
C GLY A 831 27.78 19.93 -27.79
N HIS A 832 28.67 19.13 -27.22
CA HIS A 832 29.42 18.07 -27.92
C HIS A 832 28.86 16.65 -27.73
N PHE A 833 27.93 16.50 -26.78
CA PHE A 833 27.41 15.21 -26.33
C PHE A 833 25.91 15.16 -26.54
N LEU A 834 25.42 14.06 -27.12
CA LEU A 834 24.01 13.73 -27.14
C LEU A 834 23.81 12.35 -26.49
N TRP A 835 23.14 12.35 -25.35
CA TRP A 835 22.80 11.16 -24.59
C TRP A 835 21.54 10.51 -25.16
N LEU A 836 21.56 9.18 -25.23
CA LEU A 836 20.47 8.33 -25.69
C LEU A 836 20.08 7.36 -24.59
N HIS A 837 18.79 7.35 -24.26
CA HIS A 837 18.20 6.52 -23.22
C HIS A 837 17.22 5.55 -23.83
N LEU A 838 17.39 4.27 -23.49
CA LEU A 838 16.62 3.15 -24.00
C LEU A 838 15.98 2.42 -22.84
N VAL A 839 14.66 2.22 -22.88
CA VAL A 839 13.97 1.26 -22.01
C VAL A 839 13.70 0.00 -22.81
N LEU A 840 14.20 -1.15 -22.34
CA LEU A 840 13.98 -2.46 -22.94
C LEU A 840 13.05 -3.30 -22.06
N HIS A 841 12.05 -3.94 -22.66
CA HIS A 841 11.12 -4.83 -21.95
C HIS A 841 10.73 -6.02 -22.83
N THR A 842 10.99 -7.21 -22.34
CA THR A 842 10.91 -8.48 -23.09
C THR A 842 9.49 -9.06 -23.14
N GLU A 843 8.66 -8.81 -22.12
CA GLU A 843 7.29 -9.34 -22.08
C GLU A 843 6.37 -8.84 -23.21
N GLN A 844 5.26 -9.57 -23.37
CA GLN A 844 4.10 -9.22 -24.18
C GLN A 844 3.47 -7.89 -23.71
N LEU A 845 3.06 -7.07 -24.69
CA LEU A 845 2.38 -5.80 -24.43
C LEU A 845 1.01 -6.03 -23.75
N MET A 846 0.69 -5.16 -22.80
CA MET A 846 -0.63 -5.11 -22.15
C MET A 846 -1.60 -4.21 -22.93
N GLY A 847 -2.89 -4.57 -22.88
CA GLY A 847 -4.00 -3.73 -23.33
C GLY A 847 -3.87 -3.13 -24.73
N THR A 848 -4.23 -1.85 -24.84
CA THR A 848 -4.37 -1.11 -26.11
C THR A 848 -3.06 -0.97 -26.89
N CYS A 849 -1.89 -0.99 -26.25
CA CYS A 849 -0.63 -0.99 -26.99
C CYS A 849 -0.44 -2.30 -27.79
N ALA A 850 -0.95 -3.44 -27.31
CA ALA A 850 -0.93 -4.71 -28.05
C ALA A 850 -1.89 -4.67 -29.26
N GLU A 851 -3.04 -3.99 -29.13
CA GLU A 851 -3.96 -3.74 -30.24
C GLU A 851 -3.31 -2.86 -31.31
N MET A 852 -2.66 -1.76 -30.90
CA MET A 852 -1.87 -0.89 -31.78
C MET A 852 -0.76 -1.68 -32.49
N ALA A 853 -0.04 -2.56 -31.78
CA ALA A 853 0.98 -3.44 -32.36
C ALA A 853 0.40 -4.35 -33.46
N ASN A 854 -0.78 -4.94 -33.22
CA ASN A 854 -1.45 -5.82 -34.18
C ASN A 854 -1.97 -5.05 -35.41
N ILE A 855 -2.50 -3.84 -35.22
CA ILE A 855 -2.89 -2.94 -36.33
C ILE A 855 -1.65 -2.55 -37.17
N THR A 856 -0.51 -2.24 -36.52
CA THR A 856 0.74 -1.92 -37.22
C THR A 856 1.29 -3.14 -38.00
N ARG A 857 1.17 -4.36 -37.46
CA ARG A 857 1.51 -5.61 -38.18
C ARG A 857 0.64 -5.83 -39.42
N GLN A 858 -0.68 -5.67 -39.29
CA GLN A 858 -1.63 -5.85 -40.40
C GLN A 858 -1.42 -4.83 -41.54
N THR A 859 -1.10 -3.58 -41.20
CA THR A 859 -0.98 -2.48 -42.18
C THR A 859 0.38 -2.40 -42.87
N SER A 860 1.47 -2.84 -42.22
CA SER A 860 2.83 -2.76 -42.78
C SER A 860 3.19 -3.89 -43.75
N ASN A 861 2.42 -4.99 -43.75
CA ASN A 861 2.71 -6.21 -44.51
C ASN A 861 4.11 -6.80 -44.23
N GLN A 862 4.70 -6.44 -43.08
CA GLN A 862 6.05 -6.78 -42.66
C GLN A 862 6.00 -7.45 -41.30
N THR A 863 6.52 -8.68 -41.21
CA THR A 863 6.62 -9.45 -39.97
C THR A 863 7.74 -8.91 -39.09
N TYR A 864 7.49 -7.75 -38.45
CA TYR A 864 8.21 -7.29 -37.26
C TYR A 864 7.85 -8.17 -36.04
N ALA A 865 8.15 -9.45 -36.17
CA ALA A 865 7.81 -10.53 -35.26
C ALA A 865 9.07 -11.02 -34.57
N ILE A 866 9.34 -10.48 -33.38
CA ILE A 866 10.19 -11.13 -32.40
C ILE A 866 9.52 -11.01 -31.04
N TYR A 867 8.70 -12.01 -30.72
CA TYR A 867 8.60 -12.48 -29.34
C TYR A 867 9.76 -13.45 -29.21
N TRP A 868 10.83 -13.04 -28.55
CA TRP A 868 11.83 -14.01 -28.09
C TRP A 868 11.20 -14.81 -26.97
N HIS A 869 11.34 -16.13 -26.98
CA HIS A 869 11.11 -16.88 -25.75
C HIS A 869 12.24 -16.54 -24.77
N THR A 870 11.95 -16.39 -23.48
CA THR A 870 12.93 -15.93 -22.49
C THR A 870 14.16 -16.82 -22.42
N GLU A 871 13.98 -18.13 -22.62
CA GLU A 871 15.03 -19.16 -22.70
C GLU A 871 16.04 -18.91 -23.85
N GLU A 872 15.69 -18.14 -24.87
CA GLU A 872 16.59 -17.77 -25.98
C GLU A 872 17.44 -16.52 -25.67
N LEU A 873 17.04 -15.68 -24.70
CA LEU A 873 17.69 -14.39 -24.42
C LEU A 873 18.90 -14.48 -23.49
N ASP A 874 19.00 -15.54 -22.69
CA ASP A 874 20.02 -15.68 -21.63
C ASP A 874 21.47 -15.82 -22.15
N GLN A 875 21.67 -15.90 -23.46
CA GLN A 875 22.98 -16.12 -24.10
C GLN A 875 23.37 -15.07 -25.17
N TRP A 876 22.53 -14.08 -25.47
CA TRP A 876 22.72 -13.20 -26.64
C TRP A 876 22.83 -11.71 -26.29
N ASP A 877 23.98 -11.09 -26.59
CA ASP A 877 24.09 -9.64 -26.68
C ASP A 877 23.34 -9.13 -27.94
N MET A 878 22.45 -8.15 -27.79
CA MET A 878 21.76 -7.52 -28.92
C MET A 878 22.54 -6.32 -29.46
N PHE A 879 22.91 -6.37 -30.73
CA PHE A 879 23.70 -5.33 -31.40
C PHE A 879 22.82 -4.41 -32.26
N PHE A 880 23.01 -3.10 -32.12
CA PHE A 880 22.36 -2.05 -32.89
C PHE A 880 23.42 -1.07 -33.42
N ILE A 881 23.18 -0.52 -34.61
CA ILE A 881 23.85 0.69 -35.08
C ILE A 881 22.87 1.84 -34.91
N GLY A 882 23.23 2.79 -34.05
CA GLY A 882 22.58 4.08 -33.96
C GLY A 882 23.22 5.07 -34.94
N THR A 883 22.41 5.79 -35.70
CA THR A 883 22.85 6.83 -36.65
C THR A 883 22.27 8.16 -36.22
N LEU A 884 23.12 9.17 -36.03
CA LEU A 884 22.71 10.54 -35.71
C LEU A 884 22.60 11.36 -36.99
N LEU A 885 21.41 11.89 -37.24
CA LEU A 885 21.10 12.79 -38.34
C LEU A 885 21.09 14.25 -37.86
N ASP A 886 21.67 15.14 -38.66
CA ASP A 886 21.59 16.59 -38.50
C ASP A 886 20.21 17.16 -38.91
N PRO A 887 19.94 18.47 -38.68
CA PRO A 887 18.67 19.09 -39.05
C PRO A 887 18.35 19.04 -40.56
N GLU A 888 19.37 18.90 -41.40
CA GLU A 888 19.27 18.73 -42.85
C GLU A 888 19.01 17.27 -43.27
N GLY A 889 19.12 16.31 -42.34
CA GLY A 889 18.86 14.88 -42.54
C GLY A 889 20.08 14.02 -42.89
N ASN A 890 21.29 14.58 -42.90
CA ASN A 890 22.53 13.85 -43.20
C ASN A 890 23.07 13.14 -41.96
N ALA A 891 23.65 11.96 -42.14
CA ALA A 891 24.34 11.25 -41.06
C ALA A 891 25.64 11.97 -40.68
N LYS A 892 25.73 12.49 -39.45
CA LYS A 892 26.99 13.02 -38.90
C LYS A 892 27.91 11.92 -38.38
N CYS A 893 27.34 10.85 -37.84
CA CYS A 893 28.08 9.77 -37.20
C CYS A 893 27.22 8.52 -36.97
N HIS A 894 27.90 7.42 -36.67
CA HIS A 894 27.30 6.18 -36.20
C HIS A 894 27.83 5.81 -34.81
N ARG A 895 27.05 5.08 -34.03
CA ARG A 895 27.40 4.55 -32.72
C ARG A 895 26.97 3.10 -32.62
N GLU A 896 27.90 2.21 -32.34
CA GLU A 896 27.60 0.83 -31.96
C GLU A 896 26.99 0.81 -30.55
N ILE A 897 25.89 0.07 -30.43
CA ILE A 897 25.07 -0.07 -29.23
C ILE A 897 24.92 -1.57 -28.98
N ARG A 898 25.47 -2.05 -27.87
CA ARG A 898 25.41 -3.45 -27.42
C ARG A 898 24.58 -3.51 -26.15
N LEU A 899 23.34 -3.99 -26.27
CA LEU A 899 22.48 -4.27 -25.12
C LEU A 899 22.83 -5.67 -24.63
N ARG A 900 23.36 -5.79 -23.42
CA ARG A 900 23.59 -7.09 -22.78
C ARG A 900 22.46 -7.36 -21.80
N TRP A 901 21.77 -8.48 -22.02
CA TRP A 901 20.84 -9.05 -21.05
C TRP A 901 21.61 -9.94 -20.06
N THR A 902 21.14 -10.05 -18.81
CA THR A 902 21.82 -10.85 -17.76
C THR A 902 20.93 -11.93 -17.12
N GLY A 903 19.85 -12.33 -17.80
CA GLY A 903 19.18 -13.61 -17.56
C GLY A 903 18.27 -13.71 -16.33
N GLU A 904 17.93 -12.61 -15.67
CA GLU A 904 16.79 -12.62 -14.75
C GLU A 904 15.50 -12.38 -15.55
N LEU A 905 14.64 -13.39 -15.64
CA LEU A 905 13.30 -13.25 -16.22
C LEU A 905 12.52 -12.14 -15.48
N MET A 906 11.56 -11.52 -16.18
CA MET A 906 10.56 -10.58 -15.64
C MET A 906 11.07 -9.16 -15.25
N LYS A 907 12.15 -8.61 -15.84
CA LYS A 907 12.64 -7.25 -15.51
C LYS A 907 12.91 -6.38 -16.74
N ALA A 908 12.44 -5.13 -16.73
CA ALA A 908 12.87 -4.14 -17.73
C ALA A 908 14.22 -3.53 -17.36
N ASP A 909 15.04 -3.23 -18.37
CA ASP A 909 16.34 -2.57 -18.21
C ASP A 909 16.38 -1.19 -18.85
N VAL A 910 17.22 -0.31 -18.30
CA VAL A 910 17.47 1.04 -18.80
C VAL A 910 18.92 1.16 -19.25
N PHE A 911 19.15 1.36 -20.54
CA PHE A 911 20.49 1.50 -21.12
C PHE A 911 20.78 2.96 -21.51
N LYS A 912 22.02 3.39 -21.31
CA LYS A 912 22.52 4.74 -21.59
C LYS A 912 23.66 4.70 -22.62
N TYR A 913 23.58 5.53 -23.66
CA TYR A 913 24.65 5.70 -24.65
C TYR A 913 24.90 7.18 -24.94
N VAL A 914 26.05 7.50 -25.55
CA VAL A 914 26.41 8.87 -25.92
C VAL A 914 26.99 8.94 -27.33
N PHE A 915 26.50 9.92 -28.09
CA PHE A 915 27.03 10.33 -29.38
C PHE A 915 27.96 11.53 -29.16
N MET A 916 29.15 11.47 -29.76
CA MET A 916 30.20 12.50 -29.69
C MET A 916 30.62 12.86 -31.12
N CYS A 917 29.90 13.77 -31.75
CA CYS A 917 29.86 13.87 -33.23
C CYS A 917 30.11 15.29 -33.75
N GLY A 918 30.99 16.04 -33.07
CA GLY A 918 31.26 17.45 -33.35
C GLY A 918 30.47 18.38 -32.43
N VAL A 919 30.19 19.60 -32.89
CA VAL A 919 29.32 20.57 -32.21
C VAL A 919 27.88 20.38 -32.69
N LEU A 920 26.94 20.26 -31.76
CA LEU A 920 25.51 20.12 -32.06
C LEU A 920 24.87 21.49 -32.23
N GLY A 921 24.78 21.98 -33.46
CA GLY A 921 24.11 23.24 -33.81
C GLY A 921 22.59 23.23 -33.56
N PRO A 922 21.91 24.39 -33.65
CA PRO A 922 20.47 24.48 -33.48
C PRO A 922 19.72 23.71 -34.59
N GLY A 923 18.51 23.24 -34.30
CA GLY A 923 17.65 22.49 -35.22
C GLY A 923 17.19 21.14 -34.69
N LYS A 924 16.52 20.34 -35.54
CA LYS A 924 15.93 19.04 -35.16
C LYS A 924 16.90 17.89 -35.42
N TRP A 925 17.60 17.43 -34.39
CA TRP A 925 18.47 16.26 -34.44
C TRP A 925 17.67 14.97 -34.27
N THR A 926 18.02 13.91 -35.00
CA THR A 926 17.26 12.64 -35.02
C THR A 926 18.20 11.45 -34.88
N VAL A 927 17.90 10.49 -34.00
CA VAL A 927 18.63 9.22 -33.90
C VAL A 927 17.76 8.09 -34.41
N ASN A 928 18.29 7.34 -35.38
CA ASN A 928 17.70 6.11 -35.90
C ASN A 928 18.52 4.90 -35.42
N LEU A 929 17.88 3.92 -34.77
CA LEU A 929 18.52 2.66 -34.37
C LEU A 929 18.09 1.54 -35.30
N ARG A 930 19.06 0.74 -35.78
CA ARG A 930 18.80 -0.49 -36.53
C ARG A 930 19.52 -1.67 -35.91
N GLN A 931 18.76 -2.69 -35.53
CA GLN A 931 19.32 -3.95 -35.06
C GLN A 931 20.16 -4.60 -36.17
N GLN A 932 21.30 -5.16 -35.80
CA GLN A 932 22.20 -5.85 -36.71
C GLN A 932 21.85 -7.33 -36.82
N PHE A 933 22.38 -7.99 -37.85
CA PHE A 933 22.25 -9.44 -38.09
C PHE A 933 20.80 -9.95 -38.29
N ILE A 934 19.84 -9.05 -38.50
CA ILE A 934 18.45 -9.35 -38.86
C ILE A 934 18.18 -8.83 -40.28
N ALA A 935 17.47 -9.60 -41.10
CA ALA A 935 17.24 -9.26 -42.52
C ALA A 935 16.33 -8.02 -42.72
N ASN A 936 15.33 -7.82 -41.86
CA ASN A 936 14.40 -6.69 -41.89
C ASN A 936 14.22 -6.10 -40.46
N PRO A 937 15.22 -5.36 -39.93
CA PRO A 937 15.16 -4.86 -38.57
C PRO A 937 14.16 -3.69 -38.45
N PHE A 938 13.37 -3.67 -37.38
CA PHE A 938 12.57 -2.51 -37.02
C PHE A 938 13.50 -1.30 -36.77
N THR A 939 13.22 -0.17 -37.42
CA THR A 939 14.00 1.05 -37.24
C THR A 939 13.33 1.94 -36.20
N TYR A 940 13.83 1.88 -34.96
CA TYR A 940 13.39 2.79 -33.90
C TYR A 940 13.93 4.19 -34.21
N SER A 941 13.12 5.23 -34.03
CA SER A 941 13.50 6.61 -34.35
C SER A 941 12.99 7.56 -33.28
N THR A 942 13.83 8.52 -32.86
CA THR A 942 13.43 9.61 -31.97
C THR A 942 14.21 10.88 -32.27
N SER A 943 13.77 12.02 -31.74
CA SER A 943 14.35 13.33 -32.06
C SER A 943 14.38 14.27 -30.86
N VAL A 944 15.40 15.13 -30.83
CA VAL A 944 15.47 16.30 -29.95
C VAL A 944 15.52 17.57 -30.80
N HIS A 945 15.01 18.68 -30.28
CA HIS A 945 15.23 19.98 -30.90
C HIS A 945 16.21 20.79 -30.08
N LEU A 946 17.27 21.29 -30.72
CA LEU A 946 18.26 22.15 -30.07
C LEU A 946 18.00 23.60 -30.47
N ALA A 947 18.04 24.51 -29.50
CA ALA A 947 17.79 25.93 -29.70
C ALA A 947 18.95 26.76 -29.14
N ASP A 948 19.16 27.94 -29.72
CA ASP A 948 19.85 29.01 -29.01
C ASP A 948 18.88 29.65 -28.01
N THR A 949 19.31 29.88 -26.77
CA THR A 949 18.39 30.08 -25.64
C THR A 949 17.75 31.46 -25.57
N ALA A 950 18.14 32.38 -26.47
CA ALA A 950 17.61 33.73 -26.55
C ALA A 950 16.30 33.86 -27.36
N ASP A 951 16.11 33.05 -28.41
CA ASP A 951 15.38 33.51 -29.61
C ASP A 951 14.07 32.79 -29.96
N TYR A 952 13.48 32.05 -29.01
CA TYR A 952 12.15 31.41 -29.15
C TYR A 952 11.11 32.37 -29.77
N ASN A 953 10.72 32.13 -31.02
CA ASN A 953 9.75 32.96 -31.74
C ASN A 953 8.30 32.44 -31.59
N SER A 954 7.32 33.20 -32.09
CA SER A 954 5.90 32.88 -31.91
C SER A 954 5.46 31.63 -32.69
N ASP A 955 6.06 31.37 -33.85
CA ASP A 955 5.77 30.19 -34.66
C ASP A 955 6.35 28.92 -34.02
N GLU A 956 7.51 29.02 -33.37
CA GLU A 956 8.09 27.95 -32.56
C GLU A 956 7.24 27.62 -31.33
N VAL A 957 6.65 28.62 -30.68
CA VAL A 957 5.70 28.39 -29.58
C VAL A 957 4.50 27.57 -30.07
N CYS A 958 3.88 27.96 -31.19
CA CYS A 958 2.80 27.20 -31.85
C CYS A 958 3.25 25.81 -32.35
N ARG A 959 4.54 25.63 -32.65
CA ARG A 959 5.11 24.36 -33.11
C ARG A 959 5.26 23.36 -31.97
N PHE A 960 5.75 23.78 -30.81
CA PHE A 960 6.17 22.88 -29.72
C PHE A 960 5.15 22.72 -28.60
N TRP A 961 4.30 23.72 -28.35
CA TRP A 961 3.18 23.62 -27.40
C TRP A 961 1.85 23.62 -28.15
N LYS A 962 0.83 23.05 -27.50
CA LYS A 962 -0.57 23.12 -27.88
C LYS A 962 -1.33 23.73 -26.70
N VAL A 963 -2.10 24.79 -26.92
CA VAL A 963 -3.14 25.20 -25.97
C VAL A 963 -4.18 24.07 -25.94
N THR A 964 -4.30 23.39 -24.79
CA THR A 964 -5.25 22.30 -24.59
C THR A 964 -6.62 22.86 -24.22
N ASP A 965 -6.66 23.93 -23.44
CA ASP A 965 -7.88 24.64 -23.05
C ASP A 965 -7.57 26.09 -22.65
N VAL A 966 -8.49 27.03 -22.86
CA VAL A 966 -8.35 28.43 -22.41
C VAL A 966 -9.71 29.10 -22.22
N ALA A 967 -9.89 29.73 -21.06
CA ALA A 967 -11.13 30.44 -20.71
C ALA A 967 -10.86 31.66 -19.81
N PHE A 968 -11.83 32.58 -19.75
CA PHE A 968 -11.94 33.51 -18.65
C PHE A 968 -12.23 32.76 -17.35
N LEU A 969 -11.66 33.22 -16.23
CA LEU A 969 -12.07 32.72 -14.93
C LEU A 969 -13.40 33.37 -14.53
N PRO A 970 -14.37 32.61 -13.97
CA PRO A 970 -15.53 33.20 -13.32
C PRO A 970 -15.08 34.06 -12.14
N VAL A 971 -15.86 35.11 -11.86
CA VAL A 971 -15.62 36.11 -10.80
C VAL A 971 -15.97 35.55 -9.43
#